data_AF-A0A3D1AZ55-F1
#
_entry.id   AF-A0A3D1AZ55-F1
#
_cell.length_a   1.000
_cell.length_b   1.000
_cell.length_c   1.000
_cell.angle_alpha   90.00
_cell.angle_beta   90.00
_cell.angle_gamma   90.00
#
_symmetry.space_group_name_H-M   'P 1'
#
loop_
_entity.id
_entity.type
_entity.pdbx_description
1 polymer ?
#
loop_
_entity_poly.entity_id
_entity_poly.type
_entity_poly.pdbx_seq_one_letter_code
_entity_poly.pdbx_strand_id
1 'polypeptide(L)'
;MPGERVLPAYGPAHGSRHKGIILIAILAFLLFAVRWLSSLAIEYAWWKELGQVETWFNLFLYQYSPLAAATLLAFAALWLTHRLGMRFGGAHQAEARLYRLAVSLVLLFVAWLISAATLENWTVVRYIGSRGLPAVASSWHDNVFGKNLGFYLFDLPFYSALLGYVLALAVVAGVLFWITARGWQLRYRMAEVRDMRELDLGLLRLPGGLESGIFRTILTLFLLALAVHFFLGRFDMVYNDHGFMVGVDYTDEHVVLPLQWLLVAAAVLAAACAWLRRWTPMLLLALALPVAWIVPRLVSALYVKPNEISLESPYIDAHIHATRSAYGLENRLREIEYKTQPGTSIDVNRHRNLLDNVRLWDWRPFHDTVTQSQALRPYYVFHDTDVDRYTIDGQLRQTLITPRELDISRLQGANASWVNPHFIYTHGYGVALAEVSKLTPEGLPVFLIQNMPPEISTPSLKITRPEIYYGEVLHEPVFVRTAQEEFNYPSGDANQKSRYDGSGGFPISSVGMRLLAAIHYADANILLTNYLTPQSRMMIRRQVLPRLQELAGFIEWDQDPYLVITPAGRLVWIADGYTTSDAHPFARLTDVGTPINYIRNSVKATIDAYDGSTRLYDMDPADPLIGAYRRLFPQLFHDVSEMPPEIRAHLRYPETLFRVQAALYRVFHMTNPQAFYNKEDIWELSRSTSGQNSTAQSATPTYVVATLPGEDKPEFMLMTTFTPFSKENLIGVMLARCDGEHLGERVVLALSKQELTLGPMQISARINQDQNISKDLTLWNQQGSQVLRGQPLVLPVEHTFLFVEPIYLQANEARMPQLKKIVLAIGNRLIYADTYDEALVQLGQGATSTAPTAISSAAPAPVTFTGTAAEDNARLARVKTHLQKYRELTAQGHYVDAAKELESIEKELNR
;
A
#
# COMPACT_ATOMS: atom_id res chain seq x y z
N MET A 1 60.12 61.79 -48.84
CA MET A 1 59.03 62.39 -48.05
C MET A 1 57.79 62.46 -48.92
N PRO A 2 56.56 62.27 -48.40
CA PRO A 2 56.09 61.39 -47.31
C PRO A 2 54.97 60.45 -47.86
N GLY A 3 54.32 59.53 -47.15
CA GLY A 3 54.32 59.14 -45.75
C GLY A 3 53.13 58.19 -45.50
N GLU A 4 53.38 57.19 -44.64
CA GLU A 4 52.46 56.51 -43.72
C GLU A 4 51.25 55.70 -44.26
N ARG A 5 51.42 54.37 -44.23
CA ARG A 5 50.35 53.39 -44.01
C ARG A 5 50.60 52.66 -42.69
N VAL A 6 49.77 52.90 -41.68
CA VAL A 6 49.53 51.96 -40.56
C VAL A 6 48.10 52.12 -40.06
N LEU A 7 47.45 50.98 -39.76
CA LEU A 7 46.38 50.66 -38.78
C LEU A 7 45.20 49.84 -39.38
N PRO A 8 44.51 48.97 -38.61
CA PRO A 8 45.04 47.67 -38.17
C PRO A 8 44.04 46.49 -38.32
N ALA A 9 44.61 45.28 -38.19
CA ALA A 9 44.08 44.04 -37.60
C ALA A 9 42.61 43.59 -37.80
N TYR A 10 42.51 42.46 -38.50
CA TYR A 10 41.52 41.37 -38.41
C TYR A 10 40.69 41.31 -37.10
N GLY A 11 39.36 41.42 -37.23
CA GLY A 11 38.40 40.89 -36.25
C GLY A 11 38.08 39.41 -36.53
N PRO A 12 37.88 38.55 -35.51
CA PRO A 12 37.65 37.13 -35.72
C PRO A 12 36.24 36.84 -36.23
N ALA A 13 36.16 35.88 -37.15
CA ALA A 13 34.93 35.43 -37.78
C ALA A 13 33.91 34.86 -36.76
N HIS A 14 32.73 35.47 -36.66
CA HIS A 14 31.60 35.01 -35.86
C HIS A 14 30.98 33.67 -36.31
N GLY A 15 31.47 33.04 -37.40
CA GLY A 15 30.94 31.79 -37.95
C GLY A 15 31.40 30.47 -37.28
N SER A 16 32.37 30.52 -36.35
CA SER A 16 32.93 29.32 -35.70
C SER A 16 32.10 28.83 -34.50
N ARG A 17 31.52 29.75 -33.71
CA ARG A 17 30.77 29.41 -32.49
C ARG A 17 29.50 28.58 -32.77
N HIS A 18 28.78 28.86 -33.86
CA HIS A 18 27.56 28.11 -34.19
C HIS A 18 27.85 26.68 -34.67
N LYS A 19 28.95 26.45 -35.39
CA LYS A 19 29.38 25.10 -35.78
C LYS A 19 29.81 24.26 -34.57
N GLY A 20 30.50 24.87 -33.60
CA GLY A 20 30.86 24.21 -32.34
C GLY A 20 29.64 23.79 -31.52
N ILE A 21 28.63 24.67 -31.39
CA ILE A 21 27.40 24.35 -30.66
C ILE A 21 26.62 23.22 -31.34
N ILE A 22 26.51 23.22 -32.67
CA ILE A 22 25.83 22.15 -33.42
C ILE A 22 26.57 20.81 -33.25
N LEU A 23 27.91 20.81 -33.31
CA LEU A 23 28.70 19.60 -33.10
C LEU A 23 28.51 19.04 -31.68
N ILE A 24 28.51 19.91 -30.66
CA ILE A 24 28.25 19.52 -29.27
C ILE A 24 26.84 18.95 -29.12
N ALA A 25 25.83 19.58 -29.74
CA ALA A 25 24.45 19.10 -29.69
C ALA A 25 24.28 17.72 -30.37
N ILE A 26 24.94 17.51 -31.52
CA ILE A 26 24.95 16.21 -32.20
C ILE A 26 25.65 15.16 -31.34
N LEU A 27 26.79 15.49 -30.73
CA LEU A 27 27.51 14.58 -29.85
C LEU A 27 26.68 14.22 -28.61
N ALA A 28 26.05 15.20 -27.98
CA ALA A 28 25.16 14.99 -26.84
C ALA A 28 23.96 14.11 -27.21
N PHE A 29 23.35 14.35 -28.38
CA PHE A 29 22.27 13.52 -28.89
C PHE A 29 22.72 12.08 -29.16
N LEU A 30 23.89 11.89 -29.77
CA LEU A 30 24.46 10.57 -30.00
C LEU A 30 24.77 9.83 -28.70
N LEU A 31 25.38 10.52 -27.72
CA LEU A 31 25.66 9.93 -26.40
C LEU A 31 24.36 9.52 -25.70
N PHE A 32 23.33 10.37 -25.75
CA PHE A 32 22.01 10.06 -25.22
C PHE A 32 21.38 8.86 -25.94
N ALA A 33 21.39 8.86 -27.27
CA ALA A 33 20.82 7.77 -28.08
C ALA A 33 21.52 6.43 -27.83
N VAL A 34 22.86 6.43 -27.74
CA VAL A 34 23.65 5.24 -27.45
C VAL A 34 23.35 4.72 -26.03
N ARG A 35 23.27 5.61 -25.03
CA ARG A 35 22.88 5.22 -23.66
C ARG A 35 21.46 4.65 -23.61
N TRP A 36 20.52 5.27 -24.31
CA TRP A 36 19.14 4.81 -24.39
C TRP A 36 19.02 3.44 -25.08
N LEU A 37 19.68 3.25 -26.22
CA LEU A 37 19.73 1.97 -26.93
C LEU A 37 20.40 0.87 -26.07
N SER A 38 21.45 1.22 -25.33
CA SER A 38 22.10 0.30 -24.39
C SER A 38 21.15 -0.12 -23.28
N SER A 39 20.40 0.82 -22.71
CA SER A 39 19.34 0.51 -21.74
C SER A 39 18.31 -0.45 -22.30
N LEU A 40 17.76 -0.17 -23.48
CA LEU A 40 16.76 -1.04 -24.11
C LEU A 40 17.27 -2.45 -24.40
N ALA A 41 18.55 -2.59 -24.76
CA ALA A 41 19.15 -3.90 -25.01
C ALA A 41 19.28 -4.72 -23.71
N ILE A 42 19.65 -4.07 -22.60
CA ILE A 42 19.72 -4.70 -21.28
C ILE A 42 18.32 -5.08 -20.79
N GLU A 43 17.33 -4.18 -20.97
CA GLU A 43 15.92 -4.50 -20.69
C GLU A 43 15.47 -5.72 -21.48
N TYR A 44 15.62 -5.70 -22.80
CA TYR A 44 15.26 -6.83 -23.65
C TYR A 44 15.91 -8.14 -23.21
N ALA A 45 17.19 -8.10 -22.81
CA ALA A 45 17.90 -9.28 -22.34
C ALA A 45 17.32 -9.84 -21.03
N TRP A 46 16.93 -8.98 -20.09
CA TRP A 46 16.30 -9.36 -18.84
C TRP A 46 14.87 -9.89 -19.04
N TRP A 47 14.05 -9.22 -19.84
CA TRP A 47 12.70 -9.70 -20.19
C TRP A 47 12.75 -11.03 -20.97
N LYS A 48 13.80 -11.24 -21.78
CA LYS A 48 14.05 -12.50 -22.47
C LYS A 48 14.47 -13.64 -21.53
N GLU A 49 15.25 -13.35 -20.49
CA GLU A 49 15.58 -14.32 -19.43
C GLU A 49 14.32 -14.85 -18.77
N LEU A 50 13.38 -13.96 -18.45
CA LEU A 50 12.08 -14.31 -17.84
C LEU A 50 11.09 -14.98 -18.80
N GLY A 51 11.37 -14.98 -20.11
CA GLY A 51 10.41 -15.45 -21.12
C GLY A 51 9.21 -14.52 -21.31
N GLN A 52 9.31 -13.25 -20.91
CA GLN A 52 8.21 -12.28 -20.86
C GLN A 52 8.42 -11.09 -21.82
N VAL A 53 9.12 -11.31 -22.94
CA VAL A 53 9.38 -10.28 -23.97
C VAL A 53 8.09 -9.73 -24.57
N GLU A 54 7.08 -10.58 -24.74
CA GLU A 54 5.77 -10.16 -25.25
C GLU A 54 5.08 -9.20 -24.27
N THR A 55 5.11 -9.52 -22.98
CA THR A 55 4.59 -8.66 -21.90
C THR A 55 5.30 -7.30 -21.87
N TRP A 56 6.63 -7.28 -21.99
CA TRP A 56 7.40 -6.04 -22.11
C TRP A 56 6.98 -5.18 -23.30
N PHE A 57 6.86 -5.80 -24.48
CA PHE A 57 6.43 -5.10 -25.68
C PHE A 57 4.99 -4.58 -25.55
N ASN A 58 4.11 -5.36 -24.95
CA ASN A 58 2.73 -4.96 -24.67
C ASN A 58 2.68 -3.81 -23.66
N LEU A 59 3.46 -3.83 -22.58
CA LEU A 59 3.59 -2.72 -21.63
C LEU A 59 4.04 -1.45 -22.34
N PHE A 60 5.09 -1.54 -23.17
CA PHE A 60 5.56 -0.41 -23.98
C PHE A 60 4.46 0.11 -24.92
N LEU A 61 3.78 -0.79 -25.63
CA LEU A 61 2.71 -0.44 -26.56
C LEU A 61 1.53 0.22 -25.84
N TYR A 62 1.10 -0.32 -24.71
CA TYR A 62 -0.01 0.19 -23.91
C TYR A 62 0.32 1.53 -23.24
N GLN A 63 1.57 1.74 -22.85
CA GLN A 63 2.02 3.00 -22.27
C GLN A 63 2.03 4.15 -23.29
N TYR A 64 2.39 3.90 -24.55
CA TYR A 64 2.61 4.98 -25.53
C TYR A 64 1.57 5.06 -26.66
N SER A 65 0.92 3.96 -27.03
CA SER A 65 -0.02 3.96 -28.16
C SER A 65 -1.28 4.80 -27.95
N PRO A 66 -1.94 4.84 -26.77
CA PRO A 66 -3.10 5.71 -26.57
C PRO A 66 -2.73 7.18 -26.70
N LEU A 67 -1.62 7.58 -26.08
CA LEU A 67 -1.08 8.94 -26.15
C LEU A 67 -0.71 9.33 -27.59
N ALA A 68 -0.05 8.44 -28.33
CA ALA A 68 0.32 8.69 -29.72
C ALA A 68 -0.91 8.85 -30.62
N ALA A 69 -1.89 7.94 -30.50
CA ALA A 69 -3.14 8.01 -31.25
C ALA A 69 -3.91 9.31 -30.96
N ALA A 70 -4.05 9.68 -29.68
CA ALA A 70 -4.68 10.92 -29.28
C ALA A 70 -3.91 12.16 -29.76
N THR A 71 -2.58 12.14 -29.70
CA THR A 71 -1.77 13.25 -30.21
C THR A 71 -1.98 13.46 -31.70
N LEU A 72 -2.06 12.38 -32.49
CA LEU A 72 -2.34 12.47 -33.93
C LEU A 72 -3.75 12.99 -34.23
N LEU A 73 -4.75 12.57 -33.46
CA LEU A 73 -6.12 13.06 -33.59
C LEU A 73 -6.23 14.55 -33.24
N ALA A 74 -5.64 14.98 -32.12
CA ALA A 74 -5.57 16.39 -31.74
C ALA A 74 -4.80 17.21 -32.78
N PHE A 75 -3.67 16.71 -33.28
CA PHE A 75 -2.89 17.39 -34.31
C PHE A 75 -3.71 17.60 -35.58
N ALA A 76 -4.44 16.58 -36.05
CA ALA A 76 -5.30 16.70 -37.22
C ALA A 76 -6.42 17.74 -37.00
N ALA A 77 -7.05 17.77 -35.83
CA ALA A 77 -8.09 18.73 -35.48
C ALA A 77 -7.55 20.17 -35.37
N LEU A 78 -6.43 20.37 -34.69
CA LEU A 78 -5.78 21.68 -34.54
C LEU A 78 -5.23 22.20 -35.88
N TRP A 79 -4.68 21.31 -36.71
CA TRP A 79 -4.25 21.66 -38.06
C TRP A 79 -5.43 22.12 -38.93
N LEU A 80 -6.56 21.41 -38.85
CA LEU A 80 -7.77 21.78 -39.58
C LEU A 80 -8.31 23.14 -39.11
N THR A 81 -8.41 23.36 -37.80
CA THR A 81 -8.90 24.64 -37.24
C THR A 81 -7.98 25.81 -37.56
N HIS A 82 -6.66 25.64 -37.51
CA HIS A 82 -5.68 26.64 -37.96
C HIS A 82 -5.88 26.99 -39.44
N ARG A 83 -5.99 25.97 -40.31
CA ARG A 83 -6.24 26.17 -41.76
C ARG A 83 -7.54 26.93 -42.01
N LEU A 84 -8.59 26.63 -41.27
CA LEU A 84 -9.88 27.31 -41.35
C LEU A 84 -9.79 28.76 -40.85
N GLY A 85 -9.06 29.01 -39.75
CA GLY A 85 -8.80 30.35 -39.21
C GLY A 85 -8.02 31.23 -40.18
N MET A 86 -6.98 30.69 -40.83
CA MET A 86 -6.24 31.39 -41.89
C MET A 86 -7.13 31.78 -43.07
N ARG A 87 -7.96 30.86 -43.56
CA ARG A 87 -8.92 31.13 -44.65
C ARG A 87 -9.91 32.23 -44.27
N PHE A 88 -10.43 32.20 -43.05
CA PHE A 88 -11.33 33.23 -42.54
C PHE A 88 -10.64 34.60 -42.39
N GLY A 89 -9.34 34.60 -42.05
CA GLY A 89 -8.52 35.80 -41.98
C GLY A 89 -8.08 36.39 -43.32
N GLY A 90 -8.50 35.80 -44.46
CA GLY A 90 -8.17 36.27 -45.81
C GLY A 90 -6.83 35.75 -46.37
N ALA A 91 -6.13 34.88 -45.63
CA ALA A 91 -4.85 34.33 -46.04
C ALA A 91 -5.00 33.22 -47.09
N HIS A 92 -4.36 33.39 -48.26
CA HIS A 92 -4.16 32.32 -49.24
C HIS A 92 -2.77 31.69 -49.02
N GLN A 93 -2.60 30.39 -49.29
CA GLN A 93 -1.40 29.55 -48.98
C GLN A 93 -0.10 29.96 -49.74
N ALA A 94 0.28 31.23 -49.75
CA ALA A 94 1.42 31.76 -50.49
C ALA A 94 2.59 32.24 -49.60
N GLU A 95 2.75 31.70 -48.38
CA GLU A 95 3.90 32.03 -47.50
C GLU A 95 4.85 30.84 -47.22
N ALA A 96 6.09 31.17 -46.87
CA ALA A 96 7.32 30.36 -46.92
C ALA A 96 7.25 28.97 -46.25
N ARG A 97 8.02 28.01 -46.78
CA ARG A 97 8.20 26.63 -46.24
C ARG A 97 8.50 26.62 -44.74
N LEU A 98 9.22 27.62 -44.25
CA LEU A 98 9.59 27.78 -42.84
C LEU A 98 8.39 28.03 -41.92
N TYR A 99 7.40 28.84 -42.33
CA TYR A 99 6.21 29.09 -41.53
C TYR A 99 5.37 27.81 -41.35
N ARG A 100 5.16 27.06 -42.45
CA ARG A 100 4.43 25.79 -42.40
C ARG A 100 5.10 24.78 -41.50
N LEU A 101 6.43 24.67 -41.56
CA LEU A 101 7.19 23.77 -40.69
C LEU A 101 7.06 24.19 -39.22
N ALA A 102 7.31 25.47 -38.91
CA ALA A 102 7.24 25.98 -37.55
C ALA A 102 5.85 25.82 -36.91
N VAL A 103 4.79 26.17 -37.64
CA VAL A 103 3.41 26.01 -37.15
C VAL A 103 3.05 24.54 -36.97
N SER A 104 3.44 23.65 -37.90
CA SER A 104 3.18 22.21 -37.75
C SER A 104 3.83 21.66 -36.48
N LEU A 105 5.09 22.05 -36.20
CA LEU A 105 5.79 21.62 -35.00
C LEU A 105 5.16 22.17 -33.72
N VAL A 106 4.74 23.44 -33.72
CA VAL A 106 4.03 24.05 -32.59
C VAL A 106 2.69 23.35 -32.35
N LEU A 107 1.91 23.07 -33.40
CA LEU A 107 0.62 22.40 -33.27
C LEU A 107 0.77 20.94 -32.83
N LEU A 108 1.81 20.24 -33.30
CA LEU A 108 2.12 18.89 -32.83
C LEU A 108 2.50 18.89 -31.35
N PHE A 109 3.32 19.86 -30.92
CA PHE A 109 3.70 20.03 -29.52
C PHE A 109 2.47 20.35 -28.64
N VAL A 110 1.61 21.27 -29.08
CA VAL A 110 0.36 21.60 -28.38
C VAL A 110 -0.58 20.39 -28.34
N ALA A 111 -0.71 19.62 -29.43
CA ALA A 111 -1.50 18.40 -29.47
C ALA A 111 -0.98 17.34 -28.49
N TRP A 112 0.34 17.17 -28.41
CA TRP A 112 0.98 16.28 -27.43
C TRP A 112 0.73 16.75 -26.01
N LEU A 113 0.88 18.05 -25.72
CA LEU A 113 0.61 18.62 -24.39
C LEU A 113 -0.83 18.40 -23.94
N ILE A 114 -1.81 18.67 -24.80
CA ILE A 114 -3.23 18.43 -24.47
C ILE A 114 -3.46 16.95 -24.20
N SER A 115 -2.95 16.07 -25.07
CA SER A 115 -3.12 14.63 -24.92
C SER A 115 -2.48 14.14 -23.62
N ALA A 116 -1.23 14.53 -23.34
CA ALA A 116 -0.52 14.15 -22.12
C ALA A 116 -1.16 14.73 -20.84
N ALA A 117 -1.81 15.88 -20.91
CA ALA A 117 -2.45 16.53 -19.76
C ALA A 117 -3.86 15.99 -19.44
N THR A 118 -4.51 15.32 -20.39
CA THR A 118 -5.93 14.92 -20.24
C THR A 118 -6.14 13.40 -20.30
N LEU A 119 -5.27 12.65 -20.95
CA LEU A 119 -5.36 11.19 -21.04
C LEU A 119 -4.53 10.52 -19.96
N GLU A 120 -5.20 9.71 -19.16
CA GLU A 120 -4.57 8.67 -18.35
C GLU A 120 -4.50 7.38 -19.17
N ASN A 121 -3.30 7.01 -19.63
CA ASN A 121 -3.12 5.89 -20.56
C ASN A 121 -3.67 4.56 -20.01
N TRP A 122 -3.45 4.29 -18.72
CA TRP A 122 -3.92 3.07 -18.06
C TRP A 122 -5.45 2.95 -18.01
N THR A 123 -6.17 4.07 -17.98
CA THR A 123 -7.64 4.07 -18.06
C THR A 123 -8.12 3.58 -19.43
N VAL A 124 -7.46 3.97 -20.53
CA VAL A 124 -7.75 3.44 -21.88
C VAL A 124 -7.39 1.96 -21.98
N VAL A 125 -6.24 1.57 -21.43
CA VAL A 125 -5.75 0.19 -21.50
C VAL A 125 -6.65 -0.76 -20.71
N ARG A 126 -7.05 -0.40 -19.49
CA ARG A 126 -8.02 -1.16 -18.68
C ARG A 126 -9.38 -1.27 -19.39
N TYR A 127 -9.85 -0.20 -20.03
CA TYR A 127 -11.05 -0.25 -20.86
C TYR A 127 -10.93 -1.26 -22.01
N ILE A 128 -9.80 -1.26 -22.74
CA ILE A 128 -9.54 -2.24 -23.81
C ILE A 128 -9.46 -3.67 -23.24
N GLY A 129 -8.73 -3.87 -22.13
CA GLY A 129 -8.56 -5.16 -21.47
C GLY A 129 -9.86 -5.74 -20.92
N SER A 130 -10.81 -4.89 -20.51
CA SER A 130 -12.12 -5.34 -20.04
C SER A 130 -13.08 -5.77 -21.16
N ARG A 131 -12.79 -5.46 -22.43
CA ARG A 131 -13.71 -5.80 -23.54
C ARG A 131 -13.81 -7.31 -23.69
N GLY A 132 -15.03 -7.83 -23.68
CA GLY A 132 -15.29 -9.27 -23.89
C GLY A 132 -14.93 -10.14 -22.69
N LEU A 133 -14.78 -9.55 -21.49
CA LEU A 133 -14.87 -10.32 -20.25
C LEU A 133 -16.26 -10.93 -20.14
N PRO A 134 -16.39 -12.20 -19.69
CA PRO A 134 -17.70 -12.76 -19.39
C PRO A 134 -18.39 -11.87 -18.35
N ALA A 135 -19.69 -11.66 -18.50
CA ALA A 135 -20.48 -11.10 -17.40
C ALA A 135 -20.38 -12.09 -16.25
N VAL A 136 -19.49 -11.81 -15.29
CA VAL A 136 -19.33 -12.66 -14.11
C VAL A 136 -20.68 -12.68 -13.42
N ALA A 137 -21.30 -13.87 -13.34
CA ALA A 137 -22.70 -14.04 -12.92
C ALA A 137 -22.98 -13.56 -11.48
N SER A 138 -21.94 -13.21 -10.72
CA SER A 138 -21.97 -12.65 -9.37
C SER A 138 -21.55 -11.17 -9.30
N SER A 139 -21.50 -10.43 -10.41
CA SER A 139 -21.06 -9.04 -10.40
C SER A 139 -22.02 -8.19 -9.58
N TRP A 140 -21.49 -7.51 -8.56
CA TRP A 140 -22.21 -6.46 -7.83
C TRP A 140 -22.87 -5.48 -8.80
N HIS A 141 -24.10 -5.08 -8.51
CA HIS A 141 -24.86 -4.09 -9.28
C HIS A 141 -25.21 -2.92 -8.39
N ASP A 142 -25.20 -1.73 -8.97
CA ASP A 142 -25.64 -0.55 -8.27
C ASP A 142 -27.19 -0.51 -8.19
N ASN A 143 -27.72 -0.05 -7.07
CA ASN A 143 -29.16 -0.05 -6.81
C ASN A 143 -29.93 1.07 -7.54
N VAL A 144 -29.24 2.07 -8.08
CA VAL A 144 -29.86 3.32 -8.60
C VAL A 144 -29.96 3.32 -10.13
N PHE A 145 -28.87 2.98 -10.80
CA PHE A 145 -28.66 2.90 -12.24
C PHE A 145 -28.61 1.46 -12.80
N GLY A 146 -28.47 0.44 -11.95
CA GLY A 146 -28.48 -0.98 -12.35
C GLY A 146 -27.29 -1.39 -13.21
N LYS A 147 -26.17 -0.69 -13.13
CA LYS A 147 -24.90 -1.00 -13.79
C LYS A 147 -24.07 -1.94 -12.93
N ASN A 148 -23.32 -2.82 -13.60
CA ASN A 148 -22.40 -3.73 -12.95
C ASN A 148 -21.12 -3.01 -12.53
N LEU A 149 -20.35 -3.63 -11.63
CA LEU A 149 -19.06 -3.09 -11.19
C LEU A 149 -18.08 -2.80 -12.36
N GLY A 150 -18.10 -3.61 -13.43
CA GLY A 150 -17.25 -3.40 -14.60
C GLY A 150 -17.49 -2.05 -15.32
N PHE A 151 -18.73 -1.54 -15.30
CA PHE A 151 -19.03 -0.22 -15.84
C PHE A 151 -18.27 0.88 -15.08
N TYR A 152 -18.24 0.80 -13.75
CA TYR A 152 -17.59 1.80 -12.91
C TYR A 152 -16.06 1.68 -12.90
N LEU A 153 -15.52 0.47 -12.96
CA LEU A 153 -14.07 0.24 -13.03
C LEU A 153 -13.46 0.59 -14.40
N PHE A 154 -14.23 0.46 -15.49
CA PHE A 154 -13.66 0.53 -16.85
C PHE A 154 -14.38 1.51 -17.78
N ASP A 155 -15.70 1.41 -17.93
CA ASP A 155 -16.45 2.20 -18.92
C ASP A 155 -16.52 3.68 -18.53
N LEU A 156 -16.93 3.97 -17.29
CA LEU A 156 -17.12 5.32 -16.80
C LEU A 156 -15.80 6.13 -16.80
N PRO A 157 -14.68 5.64 -16.21
CA PRO A 157 -13.41 6.35 -16.28
C PRO A 157 -12.96 6.63 -17.73
N PHE A 158 -13.14 5.68 -18.64
CA PHE A 158 -12.80 5.86 -20.05
C PHE A 158 -13.66 6.91 -20.74
N TYR A 159 -14.98 6.85 -20.61
CA TYR A 159 -15.87 7.83 -21.23
C TYR A 159 -15.68 9.22 -20.63
N SER A 160 -15.42 9.32 -19.33
CA SER A 160 -15.10 10.58 -18.65
C SER A 160 -13.76 11.16 -19.12
N ALA A 161 -12.72 10.33 -19.25
CA ALA A 161 -11.42 10.75 -19.79
C ALA A 161 -11.53 11.19 -21.27
N LEU A 162 -12.25 10.43 -22.10
CA LEU A 162 -12.49 10.76 -23.50
C LEU A 162 -13.25 12.09 -23.63
N LEU A 163 -14.26 12.30 -22.78
CA LEU A 163 -15.02 13.54 -22.77
C LEU A 163 -14.17 14.74 -22.34
N GLY A 164 -13.37 14.58 -21.28
CA GLY A 164 -12.42 15.60 -20.83
C GLY A 164 -11.43 15.98 -21.93
N TYR A 165 -10.89 14.98 -22.64
CA TYR A 165 -10.03 15.18 -23.80
C TYR A 165 -10.74 15.95 -24.94
N VAL A 166 -11.98 15.58 -25.29
CA VAL A 166 -12.78 16.27 -26.32
C VAL A 166 -13.09 17.71 -25.93
N LEU A 167 -13.45 17.96 -24.67
CA LEU A 167 -13.71 19.32 -24.15
C LEU A 167 -12.44 20.18 -24.20
N ALA A 168 -11.31 19.67 -23.72
CA ALA A 168 -10.04 20.36 -23.76
C ALA A 168 -9.63 20.68 -25.21
N LEU A 169 -9.76 19.71 -26.12
CA LEU A 169 -9.48 19.90 -27.53
C LEU A 169 -10.40 20.94 -28.17
N ALA A 170 -11.70 20.94 -27.84
CA ALA A 170 -12.66 21.92 -28.35
C ALA A 170 -12.33 23.36 -27.89
N VAL A 171 -11.96 23.53 -26.61
CA VAL A 171 -11.54 24.83 -26.05
C VAL A 171 -10.28 25.33 -26.75
N VAL A 172 -9.22 24.49 -26.83
CA VAL A 172 -7.97 24.90 -27.47
C VAL A 172 -8.16 25.16 -28.96
N ALA A 173 -8.94 24.34 -29.66
CA ALA A 173 -9.28 24.57 -31.07
C ALA A 173 -10.04 25.89 -31.28
N GLY A 174 -10.97 26.24 -30.38
CA GLY A 174 -11.69 27.51 -30.39
C GLY A 174 -10.78 28.71 -30.18
N VAL A 175 -9.88 28.63 -29.18
CA VAL A 175 -8.88 29.68 -28.90
C VAL A 175 -7.90 29.81 -30.07
N LEU A 176 -7.40 28.70 -30.61
CA LEU A 176 -6.50 28.68 -31.77
C LEU A 176 -7.16 29.30 -33.00
N PHE A 177 -8.42 28.95 -33.29
CA PHE A 177 -9.18 29.56 -34.36
C PHE A 177 -9.32 31.07 -34.15
N TRP A 178 -9.63 31.52 -32.93
CA TRP A 178 -9.75 32.94 -32.60
C TRP A 178 -8.42 33.68 -32.79
N ILE A 179 -7.32 33.17 -32.25
CA ILE A 179 -5.98 33.78 -32.36
C ILE A 179 -5.55 33.84 -33.83
N THR A 180 -5.73 32.76 -34.58
CA THR A 180 -5.31 32.69 -35.99
C THR A 180 -6.13 33.59 -36.88
N ALA A 181 -7.46 33.58 -36.75
CA ALA A 181 -8.35 34.48 -37.48
C ALA A 181 -8.04 35.95 -37.17
N ARG A 182 -7.87 36.30 -35.88
CA ARG A 182 -7.60 37.68 -35.46
C ARG A 182 -6.20 38.15 -35.85
N GLY A 183 -5.19 37.30 -35.68
CA GLY A 183 -3.81 37.61 -36.05
C GLY A 183 -3.65 37.90 -37.54
N TRP A 184 -4.32 37.11 -38.40
CA TRP A 184 -4.30 37.34 -39.84
C TRP A 184 -5.14 38.55 -40.28
N GLN A 185 -6.33 38.75 -39.70
CA GLN A 185 -7.13 39.97 -39.96
C GLN A 185 -6.37 41.25 -39.58
N LEU A 186 -5.67 41.23 -38.45
CA LEU A 186 -4.86 42.36 -38.01
C LEU A 186 -3.64 42.55 -38.93
N ARG A 187 -2.96 41.47 -39.34
CA ARG A 187 -1.81 41.55 -40.26
C ARG A 187 -2.18 42.15 -41.63
N TYR A 188 -3.28 41.70 -42.24
CA TYR A 188 -3.72 42.23 -43.53
C TYR A 188 -4.20 43.69 -43.43
N ARG A 189 -4.97 44.04 -42.39
CA ARG A 189 -5.41 45.43 -42.20
C ARG A 189 -4.31 46.37 -41.76
N MET A 190 -3.29 45.93 -41.01
CA MET A 190 -2.11 46.75 -40.68
C MET A 190 -1.21 47.00 -41.91
N ALA A 191 -1.16 46.05 -42.86
CA ALA A 191 -0.53 46.28 -44.15
C ALA A 191 -1.28 47.32 -44.99
N GLU A 192 -2.61 47.36 -44.89
CA GLU A 192 -3.50 48.34 -45.54
C GLU A 192 -3.46 49.73 -44.88
N VAL A 193 -3.32 49.79 -43.54
CA VAL A 193 -3.18 51.04 -42.75
C VAL A 193 -1.81 51.70 -42.95
N ARG A 194 -0.76 50.94 -43.32
CA ARG A 194 0.56 51.50 -43.65
C ARG A 194 0.51 52.43 -44.88
N ASP A 195 -0.51 52.33 -45.72
CA ASP A 195 -0.76 53.21 -46.88
C ASP A 195 -1.79 54.33 -46.60
N MET A 196 -2.38 54.41 -45.40
CA MET A 196 -3.38 55.43 -45.05
C MET A 196 -2.84 56.50 -44.10
N ARG A 197 -3.18 57.76 -44.35
CA ARG A 197 -2.60 58.95 -43.69
C ARG A 197 -3.37 59.43 -42.45
N GLU A 198 -4.49 58.80 -42.08
CA GLU A 198 -5.27 59.09 -40.86
C GLU A 198 -5.65 57.80 -40.11
N LEU A 199 -5.49 57.82 -38.79
CA LEU A 199 -5.74 56.70 -37.88
C LEU A 199 -7.13 56.84 -37.25
N ASP A 200 -8.12 56.13 -37.80
CA ASP A 200 -9.46 56.03 -37.19
C ASP A 200 -9.49 54.89 -36.16
N LEU A 201 -9.69 55.24 -34.88
CA LEU A 201 -9.80 54.28 -33.76
C LEU A 201 -11.04 53.37 -33.87
N GLY A 202 -11.99 53.68 -34.76
CA GLY A 202 -13.11 52.80 -35.12
C GLY A 202 -12.70 51.50 -35.83
N LEU A 203 -11.52 51.45 -36.47
CA LEU A 203 -10.97 50.27 -37.16
C LEU A 203 -10.58 49.11 -36.21
N LEU A 204 -10.42 49.40 -34.92
CA LEU A 204 -10.14 48.42 -33.87
C LEU A 204 -11.41 47.68 -33.38
N ARG A 205 -12.61 48.21 -33.69
CA ARG A 205 -13.86 47.46 -33.50
C ARG A 205 -13.97 46.46 -34.63
N LEU A 206 -13.52 45.23 -34.36
CA LEU A 206 -13.54 44.09 -35.27
C LEU A 206 -14.82 43.24 -35.05
N PRO A 207 -15.93 43.50 -35.78
CA PRO A 207 -17.11 42.63 -35.77
C PRO A 207 -16.84 41.30 -36.50
N GLY A 208 -17.52 40.23 -36.06
CA GLY A 208 -17.66 39.01 -36.87
C GLY A 208 -16.88 37.76 -36.43
N GLY A 209 -15.95 37.85 -35.48
CA GLY A 209 -15.22 36.66 -34.97
C GLY A 209 -16.15 35.62 -34.32
N LEU A 210 -17.12 36.11 -33.52
CA LEU A 210 -18.14 35.30 -32.86
C LEU A 210 -19.30 34.89 -33.79
N GLU A 211 -19.42 35.49 -34.97
CA GLU A 211 -20.51 35.21 -35.93
C GLU A 211 -20.14 34.19 -37.02
N SER A 212 -18.85 33.80 -37.08
CA SER A 212 -18.38 32.82 -38.06
C SER A 212 -19.07 31.47 -37.90
N GLY A 213 -19.37 30.79 -39.01
CA GLY A 213 -19.96 29.43 -38.99
C GLY A 213 -19.10 28.41 -38.25
N ILE A 214 -17.78 28.62 -38.25
CA ILE A 214 -16.78 27.73 -37.62
C ILE A 214 -16.78 27.89 -36.09
N PHE A 215 -16.80 29.12 -35.57
CA PHE A 215 -16.94 29.32 -34.12
C PHE A 215 -18.25 28.73 -33.60
N ARG A 216 -19.35 28.84 -34.35
CA ARG A 216 -20.63 28.20 -34.03
C ARG A 216 -20.56 26.68 -34.02
N THR A 217 -19.86 26.06 -34.98
CA THR A 217 -19.67 24.60 -34.97
C THR A 217 -18.90 24.15 -33.72
N ILE A 218 -17.84 24.87 -33.34
CA ILE A 218 -17.05 24.56 -32.15
C ILE A 218 -17.89 24.76 -30.87
N LEU A 219 -18.65 25.86 -30.79
CA LEU A 219 -19.55 26.14 -29.66
C LEU A 219 -20.67 25.09 -29.55
N THR A 220 -21.23 24.65 -30.67
CA THR A 220 -22.27 23.61 -30.69
C THR A 220 -21.72 22.28 -30.19
N LEU A 221 -20.53 21.89 -30.66
CA LEU A 221 -19.85 20.67 -30.19
C LEU A 221 -19.49 20.77 -28.70
N PHE A 222 -19.04 21.94 -28.24
CA PHE A 222 -18.77 22.19 -26.83
C PHE A 222 -20.03 22.05 -25.97
N LEU A 223 -21.16 22.63 -26.38
CA LEU A 223 -22.43 22.53 -25.65
C LEU A 223 -22.99 21.10 -25.65
N LEU A 224 -22.80 20.35 -26.74
CA LEU A 224 -23.16 18.93 -26.78
C LEU A 224 -22.26 18.11 -25.85
N ALA A 225 -20.95 18.36 -25.86
CA ALA A 225 -20.02 17.72 -24.93
C ALA A 225 -20.35 18.08 -23.47
N LEU A 226 -20.78 19.32 -23.20
CA LEU A 226 -21.28 19.74 -21.89
C LEU A 226 -22.56 18.98 -21.50
N ALA A 227 -23.47 18.72 -22.44
CA ALA A 227 -24.63 17.88 -22.18
C ALA A 227 -24.23 16.44 -21.81
N VAL A 228 -23.24 15.87 -22.52
CA VAL A 228 -22.69 14.55 -22.18
C VAL A 228 -21.98 14.57 -20.82
N HIS A 229 -21.35 15.69 -20.45
CA HIS A 229 -20.72 15.88 -19.15
C HIS A 229 -21.74 15.78 -18.02
N PHE A 230 -22.87 16.48 -18.13
CA PHE A 230 -23.96 16.33 -17.17
C PHE A 230 -24.56 14.91 -17.17
N PHE A 231 -24.65 14.27 -18.33
CA PHE A 231 -25.15 12.89 -18.40
C PHE A 231 -24.20 11.86 -17.77
N LEU A 232 -22.88 12.03 -17.85
CA LEU A 232 -21.92 11.14 -17.19
C LEU A 232 -21.79 11.48 -15.70
N GLY A 233 -21.86 12.76 -15.33
CA GLY A 233 -21.76 13.23 -13.95
C GLY A 233 -22.84 12.69 -13.01
N ARG A 234 -23.95 12.12 -13.52
CA ARG A 234 -24.92 11.40 -12.69
C ARG A 234 -24.34 10.14 -12.07
N PHE A 235 -23.44 9.47 -12.78
CA PHE A 235 -22.82 8.25 -12.29
C PHE A 235 -21.78 8.52 -11.22
N ASP A 236 -21.20 9.74 -11.19
CA ASP A 236 -20.24 10.13 -10.15
C ASP A 236 -20.91 10.32 -8.77
N MET A 237 -22.23 10.50 -8.74
CA MET A 237 -22.99 10.68 -7.49
C MET A 237 -22.88 9.47 -6.55
N VAL A 238 -22.57 8.29 -7.08
CA VAL A 238 -22.33 7.08 -6.27
C VAL A 238 -21.06 7.16 -5.40
N TYR A 239 -20.25 8.20 -5.55
CA TYR A 239 -19.04 8.45 -4.78
C TYR A 239 -19.18 9.64 -3.82
N ASN A 240 -20.35 10.28 -3.74
CA ASN A 240 -20.58 11.41 -2.84
C ASN A 240 -20.43 10.96 -1.38
N ASP A 241 -19.71 11.75 -0.57
CA ASP A 241 -19.56 11.48 0.88
C ASP A 241 -20.47 12.44 1.66
N HIS A 242 -21.45 11.87 2.37
CA HIS A 242 -22.42 12.59 3.21
C HIS A 242 -22.03 12.53 4.70
N GLY A 243 -20.85 11.99 5.03
CA GLY A 243 -20.29 11.88 6.37
C GLY A 243 -20.74 10.62 7.13
N PHE A 244 -22.03 10.28 7.09
CA PHE A 244 -22.55 9.02 7.65
C PHE A 244 -22.62 7.89 6.62
N MET A 245 -22.64 8.21 5.32
CA MET A 245 -22.62 7.23 4.24
C MET A 245 -21.91 7.78 3.01
N VAL A 246 -21.52 6.87 2.11
CA VAL A 246 -21.00 7.19 0.79
C VAL A 246 -21.96 6.65 -0.26
N GLY A 247 -22.30 7.46 -1.26
CA GLY A 247 -23.22 7.10 -2.34
C GLY A 247 -24.30 8.13 -2.59
N VAL A 248 -25.27 7.75 -3.42
CA VAL A 248 -26.49 8.54 -3.69
C VAL A 248 -27.35 8.55 -2.43
N ASP A 249 -27.74 9.74 -1.96
CA ASP A 249 -28.72 9.93 -0.88
C ASP A 249 -30.16 10.15 -1.42
N TYR A 250 -31.15 10.27 -0.51
CA TYR A 250 -32.54 10.51 -0.92
C TYR A 250 -32.70 11.78 -1.77
N THR A 251 -31.98 12.85 -1.43
CA THR A 251 -32.03 14.13 -2.16
C THR A 251 -31.45 13.96 -3.55
N ASP A 252 -30.38 13.20 -3.66
CA ASP A 252 -29.67 12.93 -4.89
C ASP A 252 -30.54 12.15 -5.87
N GLU A 253 -31.21 11.08 -5.42
CA GLU A 253 -32.09 10.27 -6.27
C GLU A 253 -33.35 11.05 -6.71
N HIS A 254 -34.02 11.73 -5.78
CA HIS A 254 -35.35 12.32 -6.05
C HIS A 254 -35.31 13.77 -6.56
N VAL A 255 -34.21 14.49 -6.36
CA VAL A 255 -34.10 15.91 -6.69
C VAL A 255 -32.93 16.18 -7.64
N VAL A 256 -31.72 15.75 -7.28
CA VAL A 256 -30.53 16.05 -8.10
C VAL A 256 -30.57 15.32 -9.42
N LEU A 257 -30.93 14.04 -9.45
CA LEU A 257 -30.98 13.25 -10.68
C LEU A 257 -31.98 13.82 -11.72
N PRO A 258 -33.23 14.19 -11.36
CA PRO A 258 -34.11 14.94 -12.27
C PRO A 258 -33.54 16.30 -12.73
N LEU A 259 -32.88 17.04 -11.84
CA LEU A 259 -32.25 18.32 -12.19
C LEU A 259 -31.07 18.14 -13.15
N GLN A 260 -30.31 17.06 -13.04
CA GLN A 260 -29.27 16.73 -14.01
C GLN A 260 -29.87 16.47 -15.40
N TRP A 261 -30.98 15.74 -15.50
CA TRP A 261 -31.70 15.58 -16.78
C TRP A 261 -32.19 16.92 -17.36
N LEU A 262 -32.64 17.84 -16.51
CA LEU A 262 -33.00 19.20 -16.92
C LEU A 262 -31.77 19.95 -17.49
N LEU A 263 -30.60 19.85 -16.85
CA LEU A 263 -29.36 20.44 -17.35
C LEU A 263 -28.92 19.84 -18.69
N VAL A 264 -29.03 18.52 -18.85
CA VAL A 264 -28.79 17.83 -20.13
C VAL A 264 -29.71 18.39 -21.21
N ALA A 265 -31.01 18.47 -20.95
CA ALA A 265 -31.99 19.01 -21.89
C ALA A 265 -31.70 20.49 -22.24
N ALA A 266 -31.38 21.31 -21.24
CA ALA A 266 -31.04 22.72 -21.44
C ALA A 266 -29.76 22.90 -22.28
N ALA A 267 -28.73 22.07 -22.05
CA ALA A 267 -27.50 22.09 -22.82
C ALA A 267 -27.70 21.64 -24.28
N VAL A 268 -28.51 20.60 -24.53
CA VAL A 268 -28.87 20.16 -25.89
C VAL A 268 -29.67 21.24 -26.62
N LEU A 269 -30.64 21.88 -25.95
CA LEU A 269 -31.40 22.99 -26.53
C LEU A 269 -30.50 24.20 -26.82
N ALA A 270 -29.56 24.52 -25.94
CA ALA A 270 -28.57 25.57 -26.17
C ALA A 270 -27.69 25.25 -27.39
N ALA A 271 -27.26 23.99 -27.56
CA ALA A 271 -26.49 23.55 -28.73
C ALA A 271 -27.29 23.71 -30.03
N ALA A 272 -28.54 23.23 -30.06
CA ALA A 272 -29.42 23.36 -31.21
C ALA A 272 -29.68 24.82 -31.60
N CYS A 273 -29.83 25.71 -30.61
CA CYS A 273 -30.07 27.13 -30.88
C CYS A 273 -28.80 27.93 -31.20
N ALA A 274 -27.64 27.55 -30.67
CA ALA A 274 -26.34 28.07 -31.12
C ALA A 274 -26.12 27.80 -32.61
N TRP A 275 -26.54 26.62 -33.10
CA TRP A 275 -26.58 26.29 -34.52
C TRP A 275 -27.56 27.18 -35.31
N LEU A 276 -28.77 27.40 -34.79
CA LEU A 276 -29.84 28.20 -35.40
C LEU A 276 -29.71 29.73 -35.20
N ARG A 277 -28.61 30.23 -34.62
CA ARG A 277 -28.35 31.66 -34.33
C ARG A 277 -29.36 32.30 -33.36
N ARG A 278 -29.91 31.52 -32.42
CA ARG A 278 -30.81 32.01 -31.36
C ARG A 278 -30.12 31.93 -29.99
N TRP A 279 -29.91 33.07 -29.35
CA TRP A 279 -29.19 33.15 -28.06
C TRP A 279 -30.10 32.99 -26.83
N THR A 280 -31.43 32.96 -27.01
CA THR A 280 -32.41 32.91 -25.92
C THR A 280 -32.30 31.69 -24.98
N PRO A 281 -32.03 30.45 -25.42
CA PRO A 281 -31.91 29.30 -24.50
C PRO A 281 -30.57 29.20 -23.77
N MET A 282 -29.56 30.02 -24.10
CA MET A 282 -28.39 30.17 -23.22
C MET A 282 -28.80 30.74 -21.85
N LEU A 283 -29.85 31.56 -21.81
CA LEU A 283 -30.45 32.05 -20.56
C LEU A 283 -31.10 30.91 -19.75
N LEU A 284 -31.70 29.91 -20.42
CA LEU A 284 -32.31 28.76 -19.75
C LEU A 284 -31.25 27.90 -19.06
N LEU A 285 -30.14 27.61 -19.74
CA LEU A 285 -29.01 26.93 -19.14
C LEU A 285 -28.42 27.74 -17.97
N ALA A 286 -28.27 29.06 -18.14
CA ALA A 286 -27.79 29.95 -17.08
C ALA A 286 -28.73 30.02 -15.87
N LEU A 287 -30.06 29.88 -16.06
CA LEU A 287 -31.05 29.84 -14.99
C LEU A 287 -31.14 28.46 -14.31
N ALA A 288 -30.96 27.39 -15.07
CA ALA A 288 -31.01 26.02 -14.56
C ALA A 288 -29.86 25.71 -13.59
N LEU A 289 -28.67 26.29 -13.80
CA LEU A 289 -27.50 26.07 -12.95
C LEU A 289 -27.71 26.53 -11.48
N PRO A 290 -28.16 27.77 -11.19
CA PRO A 290 -28.52 28.17 -9.83
C PRO A 290 -29.61 27.29 -9.20
N VAL A 291 -30.62 26.90 -9.97
CA VAL A 291 -31.70 26.03 -9.48
C VAL A 291 -31.14 24.67 -9.05
N ALA A 292 -30.27 24.06 -9.86
CA ALA A 292 -29.57 22.82 -9.54
C ALA A 292 -28.70 22.92 -8.27
N TRP A 293 -28.21 24.12 -7.95
CA TRP A 293 -27.39 24.35 -6.76
C TRP A 293 -28.22 24.64 -5.49
N ILE A 294 -29.32 25.39 -5.60
CA ILE A 294 -30.13 25.84 -4.45
C ILE A 294 -31.14 24.78 -4.01
N VAL A 295 -31.88 24.18 -4.95
CA VAL A 295 -33.04 23.34 -4.63
C VAL A 295 -32.68 22.10 -3.81
N PRO A 296 -31.63 21.32 -4.14
CA PRO A 296 -31.26 20.15 -3.33
C PRO A 296 -30.95 20.50 -1.88
N ARG A 297 -30.25 21.62 -1.65
CA ARG A 297 -29.92 22.09 -0.30
C ARG A 297 -31.15 22.46 0.51
N LEU A 298 -32.15 23.08 -0.13
CA LEU A 298 -33.42 23.39 0.53
C LEU A 298 -34.21 22.13 0.87
N VAL A 299 -34.32 21.17 -0.07
CA VAL A 299 -35.03 19.91 0.19
C VAL A 299 -34.34 19.09 1.28
N SER A 300 -33.01 18.98 1.21
CA SER A 300 -32.22 18.30 2.24
C SER A 300 -32.42 18.94 3.62
N ALA A 301 -32.34 20.27 3.73
CA ALA A 301 -32.48 20.97 5.00
C ALA A 301 -33.91 20.95 5.57
N LEU A 302 -34.94 21.06 4.72
CA LEU A 302 -36.33 21.25 5.16
C LEU A 302 -37.15 19.96 5.22
N TYR A 303 -36.81 18.94 4.43
CA TYR A 303 -37.59 17.70 4.32
C TYR A 303 -36.80 16.47 4.77
N VAL A 304 -35.55 16.33 4.33
CA VAL A 304 -34.75 15.12 4.57
C VAL A 304 -34.19 15.10 5.99
N LYS A 305 -33.43 16.12 6.41
CA LYS A 305 -32.81 16.16 7.75
C LYS A 305 -33.80 15.92 8.91
N PRO A 306 -35.03 16.47 8.90
CA PRO A 306 -36.01 16.15 9.94
C PRO A 306 -36.43 14.67 10.01
N ASN A 307 -36.35 13.93 8.90
CA ASN A 307 -36.79 12.54 8.76
C ASN A 307 -35.64 11.62 8.26
N GLU A 308 -34.38 11.98 8.53
CA GLU A 308 -33.18 11.45 7.85
C GLU A 308 -33.13 9.92 7.93
N ILE A 309 -33.32 9.34 9.11
CA ILE A 309 -33.22 7.88 9.31
C ILE A 309 -34.25 7.09 8.48
N SER A 310 -35.45 7.64 8.28
CA SER A 310 -36.53 6.97 7.56
C SER A 310 -36.37 7.05 6.04
N LEU A 311 -35.86 8.17 5.55
CA LEU A 311 -35.63 8.41 4.12
C LEU A 311 -34.29 7.81 3.66
N GLU A 312 -33.27 7.84 4.51
CA GLU A 312 -31.90 7.43 4.18
C GLU A 312 -31.60 5.95 4.46
N SER A 313 -32.45 5.24 5.22
CA SER A 313 -32.27 3.80 5.52
C SER A 313 -31.89 2.92 4.32
N PRO A 314 -32.59 2.96 3.16
CA PRO A 314 -32.23 2.11 2.02
C PRO A 314 -30.86 2.47 1.39
N TYR A 315 -30.44 3.73 1.47
CA TYR A 315 -29.16 4.19 0.95
C TYR A 315 -28.01 3.83 1.89
N ILE A 316 -28.26 3.89 3.21
CA ILE A 316 -27.33 3.39 4.23
C ILE A 316 -27.13 1.88 4.07
N ASP A 317 -28.20 1.12 3.81
CA ASP A 317 -28.11 -0.32 3.53
C ASP A 317 -27.25 -0.59 2.29
N ALA A 318 -27.46 0.15 1.20
CA ALA A 318 -26.63 0.07 0.00
C ALA A 318 -25.15 0.39 0.28
N HIS A 319 -24.88 1.41 1.09
CA HIS A 319 -23.53 1.77 1.54
C HIS A 319 -22.84 0.66 2.34
N ILE A 320 -23.58 0.05 3.29
CA ILE A 320 -23.09 -1.07 4.10
C ILE A 320 -22.77 -2.26 3.20
N HIS A 321 -23.70 -2.67 2.35
CA HIS A 321 -23.52 -3.80 1.43
C HIS A 321 -22.39 -3.56 0.42
N ALA A 322 -22.34 -2.38 -0.19
CA ALA A 322 -21.29 -2.05 -1.14
C ALA A 322 -19.91 -2.03 -0.48
N THR A 323 -19.76 -1.44 0.71
CA THR A 323 -18.49 -1.45 1.43
C THR A 323 -18.10 -2.89 1.82
N ARG A 324 -19.03 -3.68 2.34
CA ARG A 324 -18.73 -5.07 2.70
C ARG A 324 -18.35 -5.90 1.48
N SER A 325 -19.06 -5.75 0.37
CA SER A 325 -18.71 -6.38 -0.91
C SER A 325 -17.32 -5.93 -1.38
N ALA A 326 -17.05 -4.63 -1.44
CA ALA A 326 -15.82 -4.07 -2.02
C ALA A 326 -14.53 -4.48 -1.29
N TYR A 327 -14.60 -4.80 0.00
CA TYR A 327 -13.47 -5.32 0.80
C TYR A 327 -13.59 -6.83 1.10
N GLY A 328 -14.58 -7.51 0.53
CA GLY A 328 -14.77 -8.94 0.63
C GLY A 328 -15.31 -9.40 1.99
N LEU A 329 -15.94 -8.55 2.80
CA LEU A 329 -16.51 -8.88 4.12
C LEU A 329 -17.84 -9.65 4.05
N GLU A 330 -18.41 -9.87 2.87
CA GLU A 330 -19.63 -10.68 2.66
C GLU A 330 -19.29 -12.12 2.25
N ASN A 331 -18.32 -12.28 1.35
CA ASN A 331 -17.96 -13.58 0.80
C ASN A 331 -17.09 -14.37 1.77
N ARG A 332 -17.45 -15.63 2.04
CA ARG A 332 -16.66 -16.55 2.89
C ARG A 332 -16.34 -16.00 4.30
N LEU A 333 -17.19 -15.12 4.83
CA LEU A 333 -17.15 -14.68 6.22
C LEU A 333 -18.28 -15.33 7.00
N ARG A 334 -17.98 -15.96 8.14
CA ARG A 334 -18.95 -16.59 9.04
C ARG A 334 -18.86 -15.98 10.41
N GLU A 335 -20.01 -15.57 10.96
CA GLU A 335 -20.10 -15.12 12.34
C GLU A 335 -20.68 -16.25 13.19
N ILE A 336 -20.00 -16.57 14.31
CA ILE A 336 -20.35 -17.64 15.22
C ILE A 336 -20.48 -17.02 16.62
N GLU A 337 -21.64 -17.21 17.26
CA GLU A 337 -21.80 -16.84 18.66
C GLU A 337 -20.93 -17.76 19.52
N TYR A 338 -19.94 -17.19 20.22
CA TYR A 338 -19.06 -17.90 21.12
C TYR A 338 -19.44 -17.59 22.57
N LYS A 339 -20.15 -18.51 23.21
CA LYS A 339 -20.57 -18.38 24.60
C LYS A 339 -19.42 -18.77 25.52
N THR A 340 -18.87 -17.80 26.22
CA THR A 340 -17.80 -18.02 27.18
C THR A 340 -18.35 -18.49 28.52
N GLN A 341 -17.60 -19.34 29.21
CA GLN A 341 -17.89 -19.79 30.57
C GLN A 341 -16.67 -19.48 31.44
N PRO A 342 -16.65 -18.32 32.13
CA PRO A 342 -15.54 -17.90 32.96
C PRO A 342 -15.23 -18.93 34.06
N GLY A 343 -13.96 -19.33 34.19
CA GLY A 343 -13.51 -20.23 35.27
C GLY A 343 -13.53 -21.74 34.95
N THR A 344 -13.90 -22.12 33.72
CA THR A 344 -13.77 -23.51 33.26
C THR A 344 -12.29 -23.90 33.17
N SER A 345 -11.91 -25.05 33.75
CA SER A 345 -10.56 -25.60 33.63
C SER A 345 -10.34 -26.17 32.23
N ILE A 346 -9.18 -25.90 31.63
CA ILE A 346 -8.79 -26.47 30.34
C ILE A 346 -8.19 -27.87 30.56
N ASP A 347 -8.67 -28.86 29.81
CA ASP A 347 -7.98 -30.16 29.69
C ASP A 347 -6.76 -30.04 28.76
N VAL A 348 -5.58 -29.97 29.37
CA VAL A 348 -4.30 -29.84 28.66
C VAL A 348 -4.04 -31.03 27.71
N ASN A 349 -4.48 -32.24 28.07
CA ASN A 349 -4.22 -33.42 27.23
C ASN A 349 -5.07 -33.42 25.96
N ARG A 350 -6.32 -32.97 26.08
CA ARG A 350 -7.23 -32.86 24.94
C ARG A 350 -6.77 -31.81 23.93
N HIS A 351 -6.22 -30.68 24.41
CA HIS A 351 -5.82 -29.54 23.57
C HIS A 351 -4.32 -29.49 23.29
N ARG A 352 -3.61 -30.61 23.44
CA ARG A 352 -2.16 -30.68 23.29
C ARG A 352 -1.64 -30.16 21.95
N ASN A 353 -2.36 -30.43 20.85
CA ASN A 353 -1.98 -29.95 19.52
C ASN A 353 -2.00 -28.41 19.40
N LEU A 354 -2.90 -27.74 20.11
CA LEU A 354 -2.96 -26.28 20.17
C LEU A 354 -1.89 -25.75 21.14
N LEU A 355 -1.79 -26.34 22.33
CA LEU A 355 -0.88 -25.89 23.38
C LEU A 355 0.59 -26.07 22.99
N ASP A 356 0.95 -27.17 22.34
CA ASP A 356 2.33 -27.38 21.89
C ASP A 356 2.73 -26.47 20.70
N ASN A 357 1.79 -25.71 20.13
CA ASN A 357 2.03 -24.75 19.05
C ASN A 357 1.91 -23.29 19.50
N VAL A 358 1.71 -23.04 20.80
CA VAL A 358 1.65 -21.68 21.32
C VAL A 358 2.95 -20.95 21.02
N ARG A 359 2.82 -19.81 20.35
CA ARG A 359 3.95 -18.99 19.94
C ARG A 359 4.52 -18.22 21.15
N LEU A 360 5.50 -18.85 21.81
CA LEU A 360 6.24 -18.24 22.92
C LEU A 360 7.30 -17.25 22.43
N TRP A 361 7.83 -17.46 21.23
CA TRP A 361 8.69 -16.50 20.54
C TRP A 361 7.86 -15.56 19.67
N ASP A 362 7.76 -14.30 20.09
CA ASP A 362 7.29 -13.24 19.21
C ASP A 362 8.38 -12.90 18.18
N TRP A 363 7.98 -12.44 17.00
CA TRP A 363 8.88 -12.30 15.85
C TRP A 363 9.97 -11.23 16.08
N ARG A 364 9.65 -10.12 16.77
CA ARG A 364 10.63 -9.05 17.08
C ARG A 364 11.74 -9.52 18.02
N PRO A 365 11.46 -10.06 19.23
CA PRO A 365 12.50 -10.60 20.10
C PRO A 365 13.32 -11.72 19.45
N PHE A 366 12.67 -12.57 18.65
CA PHE A 366 13.36 -13.63 17.92
C PHE A 366 14.33 -13.04 16.89
N HIS A 367 13.89 -12.09 16.07
CA HIS A 367 14.73 -11.43 15.07
C HIS A 367 15.97 -10.76 15.69
N ASP A 368 15.81 -10.05 16.81
CA ASP A 368 16.94 -9.48 17.58
C ASP A 368 17.92 -10.59 18.01
N THR A 369 17.39 -11.71 18.52
CA THR A 369 18.20 -12.85 19.00
C THR A 369 18.95 -13.53 17.86
N VAL A 370 18.31 -13.77 16.72
CA VAL A 370 18.94 -14.36 15.52
C VAL A 370 20.03 -13.43 14.99
N THR A 371 19.75 -12.13 14.93
CA THR A 371 20.72 -11.13 14.45
C THR A 371 21.99 -11.08 15.30
N GLN A 372 21.94 -11.45 16.59
CA GLN A 372 23.14 -11.56 17.42
C GLN A 372 23.78 -12.95 17.40
N SER A 373 22.96 -14.01 17.52
CA SER A 373 23.46 -15.38 17.69
C SER A 373 23.89 -16.05 16.38
N GLN A 374 23.25 -15.69 15.27
CA GLN A 374 23.47 -16.30 13.95
C GLN A 374 24.23 -15.39 12.97
N ALA A 375 24.56 -14.15 13.38
CA ALA A 375 25.43 -13.25 12.60
C ALA A 375 26.92 -13.63 12.78
N LEU A 376 27.27 -14.82 12.28
CA LEU A 376 28.63 -15.38 12.37
C LEU A 376 29.72 -14.48 11.78
N ARG A 377 29.34 -13.54 10.91
CA ARG A 377 30.19 -12.50 10.33
C ARG A 377 29.42 -11.18 10.19
N PRO A 378 30.09 -10.01 10.28
CA PRO A 378 29.42 -8.70 10.29
C PRO A 378 28.62 -8.34 9.03
N TYR A 379 28.92 -9.00 7.91
CA TYR A 379 28.32 -8.75 6.60
C TYR A 379 27.10 -9.61 6.30
N TYR A 380 26.81 -10.59 7.15
CA TYR A 380 25.52 -11.28 7.08
C TYR A 380 24.48 -10.45 7.79
N VAL A 381 23.37 -10.26 7.10
CA VAL A 381 22.22 -9.50 7.59
C VAL A 381 20.99 -10.39 7.53
N PHE A 382 20.08 -10.11 8.44
CA PHE A 382 18.76 -10.70 8.49
C PHE A 382 17.82 -9.53 8.29
N HIS A 383 17.09 -9.50 7.18
CA HIS A 383 16.23 -8.36 6.84
C HIS A 383 14.99 -8.33 7.74
N ASP A 384 14.32 -9.48 7.85
CA ASP A 384 13.08 -9.65 8.58
C ASP A 384 12.99 -11.07 9.18
N THR A 385 11.81 -11.45 9.69
CA THR A 385 11.54 -12.81 10.16
C THR A 385 10.08 -13.14 9.93
N ASP A 386 9.87 -14.24 9.23
CA ASP A 386 8.55 -14.74 8.89
C ASP A 386 8.04 -15.80 9.84
N VAL A 387 6.72 -15.85 9.93
CA VAL A 387 5.98 -16.94 10.58
C VAL A 387 5.45 -17.88 9.50
N ASP A 388 5.74 -19.17 9.65
CA ASP A 388 5.25 -20.24 8.78
C ASP A 388 4.95 -21.49 9.63
N ARG A 389 4.59 -22.59 8.96
CA ARG A 389 4.25 -23.87 9.56
C ARG A 389 4.76 -25.01 8.68
N TYR A 390 5.29 -26.04 9.34
CA TYR A 390 5.82 -27.24 8.72
C TYR A 390 5.24 -28.47 9.41
N THR A 391 5.15 -29.58 8.67
CA THR A 391 4.86 -30.87 9.30
C THR A 391 6.18 -31.48 9.78
N ILE A 392 6.41 -31.44 11.09
CA ILE A 392 7.64 -31.95 11.73
C ILE A 392 7.24 -33.16 12.56
N ASP A 393 7.88 -34.30 12.29
CA ASP A 393 7.62 -35.57 12.98
C ASP A 393 6.13 -35.99 12.94
N GLY A 394 5.46 -35.68 11.82
CA GLY A 394 4.04 -36.00 11.59
C GLY A 394 3.05 -35.04 12.24
N GLN A 395 3.50 -33.97 12.89
CA GLN A 395 2.65 -32.96 13.52
C GLN A 395 2.84 -31.58 12.88
N LEU A 396 1.75 -30.83 12.77
CA LEU A 396 1.81 -29.44 12.33
C LEU A 396 2.50 -28.61 13.42
N ARG A 397 3.60 -27.95 13.05
CA ARG A 397 4.43 -27.13 13.92
C ARG A 397 4.58 -25.73 13.34
N GLN A 398 4.28 -24.72 14.15
CA GLN A 398 4.54 -23.33 13.80
C GLN A 398 6.02 -23.00 13.99
N THR A 399 6.61 -22.28 13.03
CA THR A 399 8.05 -21.99 12.98
C THR A 399 8.30 -20.52 12.65
N LEU A 400 9.44 -20.01 13.07
CA LEU A 400 10.00 -18.74 12.61
C LEU A 400 11.16 -19.02 11.67
N ILE A 401 11.15 -18.37 10.51
CA ILE A 401 12.20 -18.49 9.50
C ILE A 401 12.81 -17.10 9.23
N THR A 402 14.14 -17.04 9.20
CA THR A 402 14.90 -15.82 8.99
C THR A 402 15.96 -16.08 7.91
N PRO A 403 15.81 -15.50 6.71
CA PRO A 403 16.79 -15.62 5.63
C PRO A 403 18.12 -14.96 6.00
N ARG A 404 19.24 -15.61 5.69
CA ARG A 404 20.58 -15.05 5.90
C ARG A 404 21.11 -14.45 4.60
N GLU A 405 21.06 -13.14 4.51
CA GLU A 405 21.43 -12.39 3.30
C GLU A 405 22.79 -11.70 3.45
N LEU A 406 23.34 -11.23 2.33
CA LEU A 406 24.67 -10.63 2.29
C LEU A 406 24.59 -9.14 1.92
N ASP A 407 25.08 -8.30 2.84
CA ASP A 407 25.18 -6.85 2.63
C ASP A 407 26.65 -6.41 2.52
N ILE A 408 27.04 -6.01 1.31
CA ILE A 408 28.42 -5.57 1.03
C ILE A 408 28.76 -4.25 1.70
N SER A 409 27.78 -3.40 2.01
CA SER A 409 28.05 -2.13 2.69
C SER A 409 28.72 -2.32 4.06
N ARG A 410 28.52 -3.48 4.68
CA ARG A 410 29.13 -3.88 5.96
C ARG A 410 30.53 -4.49 5.82
N LEU A 411 30.98 -4.77 4.60
CA LEU A 411 32.34 -5.24 4.31
C LEU A 411 33.29 -4.05 4.10
N GLN A 412 34.12 -3.76 5.10
CA GLN A 412 35.12 -2.71 5.02
C GLN A 412 36.07 -2.94 3.82
N GLY A 413 36.20 -1.94 2.96
CA GLY A 413 37.07 -1.98 1.79
C GLY A 413 36.57 -2.82 0.62
N ALA A 414 35.52 -3.63 0.78
CA ALA A 414 34.99 -4.43 -0.34
C ALA A 414 34.36 -3.54 -1.42
N ASN A 415 33.65 -2.47 -1.04
CA ASN A 415 33.13 -1.48 -1.98
C ASN A 415 34.22 -0.67 -2.70
N ALA A 416 35.47 -0.65 -2.19
CA ALA A 416 36.57 0.02 -2.87
C ALA A 416 37.17 -0.83 -4.01
N SER A 417 36.92 -2.15 -4.01
CA SER A 417 37.32 -3.07 -5.07
C SER A 417 36.15 -3.28 -6.02
N TRP A 418 36.39 -3.17 -7.33
CA TRP A 418 35.38 -3.52 -8.33
C TRP A 418 35.08 -5.02 -8.39
N VAL A 419 36.08 -5.87 -8.12
CA VAL A 419 35.93 -7.32 -8.27
C VAL A 419 35.06 -7.93 -7.16
N ASN A 420 35.17 -7.40 -5.94
CA ASN A 420 34.51 -7.96 -4.76
C ASN A 420 32.97 -7.99 -4.89
N PRO A 421 32.28 -6.87 -5.18
CA PRO A 421 30.82 -6.88 -5.33
C PRO A 421 30.35 -7.58 -6.59
N HIS A 422 31.14 -7.57 -7.67
CA HIS A 422 30.65 -8.09 -8.95
C HIS A 422 30.92 -9.58 -9.16
N PHE A 423 31.91 -10.19 -8.49
CA PHE A 423 32.36 -11.56 -8.77
C PHE A 423 32.56 -12.44 -7.53
N ILE A 424 32.86 -11.87 -6.36
CA ILE A 424 33.21 -12.66 -5.17
C ILE A 424 32.00 -12.78 -4.25
N TYR A 425 31.50 -11.66 -3.74
CA TYR A 425 30.40 -11.66 -2.77
C TYR A 425 29.07 -11.58 -3.49
N THR A 426 28.61 -12.68 -4.06
CA THR A 426 27.46 -12.65 -4.98
C THR A 426 26.12 -12.95 -4.32
N HIS A 427 26.07 -13.79 -3.27
CA HIS A 427 24.84 -14.34 -2.70
C HIS A 427 24.85 -14.36 -1.16
N GLY A 428 23.65 -14.42 -0.56
CA GLY A 428 23.44 -14.81 0.83
C GLY A 428 23.51 -16.33 1.01
N TYR A 429 23.45 -16.83 2.25
CA TYR A 429 23.68 -18.24 2.53
C TYR A 429 22.90 -18.82 3.71
N GLY A 430 21.88 -19.60 3.38
CA GLY A 430 21.06 -20.38 4.30
C GLY A 430 19.98 -19.56 5.01
N VAL A 431 19.32 -20.22 5.97
CA VAL A 431 18.27 -19.64 6.80
C VAL A 431 18.49 -20.07 8.25
N ALA A 432 18.05 -19.25 9.20
CA ALA A 432 17.85 -19.69 10.58
C ALA A 432 16.37 -20.05 10.74
N LEU A 433 16.08 -21.23 11.29
CA LEU A 433 14.70 -21.69 11.51
C LEU A 433 14.57 -22.25 12.92
N ALA A 434 13.53 -21.84 13.65
CA ALA A 434 13.25 -22.31 15.00
C ALA A 434 11.75 -22.62 15.22
N GLU A 435 11.47 -23.55 16.14
CA GLU A 435 10.10 -23.77 16.62
C GLU A 435 9.66 -22.62 17.54
N VAL A 436 8.41 -22.19 17.41
CA VAL A 436 7.91 -21.05 18.19
C VAL A 436 7.61 -21.36 19.66
N SER A 437 7.37 -22.64 19.98
CA SER A 437 6.91 -23.12 21.28
C SER A 437 8.02 -23.71 22.15
N LYS A 438 9.25 -23.82 21.64
CA LYS A 438 10.37 -24.44 22.35
C LYS A 438 11.46 -23.44 22.73
N LEU A 439 12.07 -23.72 23.88
CA LEU A 439 13.07 -22.87 24.52
C LEU A 439 14.19 -23.74 25.08
N THR A 440 15.43 -23.23 25.03
CA THR A 440 16.53 -23.81 25.80
C THR A 440 16.38 -23.44 27.28
N PRO A 441 17.05 -24.15 28.21
CA PRO A 441 17.05 -23.79 29.64
C PRO A 441 17.52 -22.35 29.93
N GLU A 442 18.30 -21.76 29.03
CA GLU A 442 18.81 -20.39 29.14
C GLU A 442 17.79 -19.33 28.67
N GLY A 443 16.68 -19.75 28.05
CA GLY A 443 15.66 -18.87 27.48
C GLY A 443 15.94 -18.43 26.04
N LEU A 444 16.69 -19.24 25.28
CA LEU A 444 17.02 -19.02 23.87
C LEU A 444 16.15 -19.88 22.94
N PRO A 445 16.00 -19.51 21.65
CA PRO A 445 15.23 -20.30 20.71
C PRO A 445 15.90 -21.64 20.42
N VAL A 446 15.08 -22.68 20.23
CA VAL A 446 15.56 -24.00 19.78
C VAL A 446 15.57 -24.02 18.26
N PHE A 447 16.76 -23.92 17.67
CA PHE A 447 16.95 -23.94 16.23
C PHE A 447 16.81 -25.35 15.64
N LEU A 448 15.99 -25.46 14.60
CA LEU A 448 15.92 -26.62 13.71
C LEU A 448 16.92 -26.51 12.56
N ILE A 449 17.20 -25.28 12.12
CA ILE A 449 18.24 -24.97 11.13
C ILE A 449 19.06 -23.80 11.67
N GLN A 450 20.38 -23.97 11.75
CA GLN A 450 21.30 -22.94 12.24
C GLN A 450 22.69 -23.06 11.61
N ASN A 451 23.55 -22.10 11.92
CA ASN A 451 24.96 -22.10 11.57
C ASN A 451 25.22 -22.10 10.06
N MET A 452 26.48 -22.35 9.70
CA MET A 452 27.00 -22.30 8.35
C MET A 452 28.21 -23.25 8.24
N PRO A 453 28.15 -24.31 7.41
CA PRO A 453 27.01 -24.72 6.59
C PRO A 453 25.74 -25.02 7.43
N PRO A 454 24.52 -24.95 6.85
CA PRO A 454 23.30 -25.14 7.62
C PRO A 454 23.28 -26.53 8.27
N GLU A 455 23.22 -26.54 9.59
CA GLU A 455 23.04 -27.75 10.39
C GLU A 455 21.54 -27.96 10.60
N ILE A 456 21.03 -29.13 10.20
CA ILE A 456 19.61 -29.47 10.27
C ILE A 456 19.40 -30.50 11.38
N SER A 457 18.63 -30.12 12.39
CA SER A 457 18.39 -30.95 13.59
C SER A 457 17.32 -32.02 13.40
N THR A 458 16.49 -31.95 12.35
CA THR A 458 15.38 -32.88 12.09
C THR A 458 15.45 -33.46 10.67
N PRO A 459 15.15 -34.77 10.46
CA PRO A 459 15.07 -35.36 9.13
C PRO A 459 13.88 -34.87 8.31
N SER A 460 12.90 -34.20 8.94
CA SER A 460 11.70 -33.68 8.29
C SER A 460 12.00 -32.47 7.39
N LEU A 461 13.14 -31.79 7.60
CA LEU A 461 13.57 -30.63 6.83
C LEU A 461 14.81 -30.98 6.01
N LYS A 462 14.94 -30.34 4.85
CA LYS A 462 16.09 -30.51 3.95
C LYS A 462 16.42 -29.18 3.31
N ILE A 463 17.71 -28.88 3.16
CA ILE A 463 18.19 -27.81 2.30
C ILE A 463 19.22 -28.41 1.37
N THR A 464 18.96 -28.31 0.07
CA THR A 464 19.87 -28.81 -0.98
C THR A 464 20.74 -27.70 -1.55
N ARG A 465 20.18 -26.49 -1.66
CA ARG A 465 20.84 -25.28 -2.16
C ARG A 465 20.57 -24.13 -1.19
N PRO A 466 21.47 -23.88 -0.23
CA PRO A 466 21.33 -22.78 0.72
C PRO A 466 21.64 -21.41 0.11
N GLU A 467 22.18 -21.33 -1.11
CA GLU A 467 22.60 -20.07 -1.72
C GLU A 467 21.40 -19.19 -2.09
N ILE A 468 21.40 -17.93 -1.62
CA ILE A 468 20.34 -16.95 -1.87
C ILE A 468 20.86 -15.89 -2.86
N TYR A 469 20.61 -16.12 -4.14
CA TYR A 469 20.91 -15.17 -5.22
C TYR A 469 19.79 -14.15 -5.43
N TYR A 470 18.56 -14.45 -5.05
CA TYR A 470 17.41 -13.55 -5.12
C TYR A 470 16.79 -13.47 -3.72
N GLY A 471 16.58 -12.26 -3.23
CA GLY A 471 16.32 -11.97 -1.81
C GLY A 471 15.91 -10.51 -1.63
N GLU A 472 15.96 -9.98 -0.41
CA GLU A 472 15.50 -8.63 -0.09
C GLU A 472 16.65 -7.61 -0.03
N VAL A 473 17.77 -7.99 0.58
CA VAL A 473 18.98 -7.18 0.72
C VAL A 473 20.07 -7.72 -0.19
N LEU A 474 20.24 -7.05 -1.34
CA LEU A 474 21.20 -7.44 -2.36
C LEU A 474 21.83 -6.22 -3.03
N HIS A 475 22.98 -6.45 -3.67
CA HIS A 475 23.66 -5.49 -4.54
C HIS A 475 23.68 -6.02 -5.97
N GLU A 476 23.81 -5.08 -6.92
CA GLU A 476 23.74 -5.37 -8.35
C GLU A 476 24.52 -4.32 -9.16
N PRO A 477 24.94 -4.67 -10.40
CA PRO A 477 24.84 -5.98 -11.04
C PRO A 477 25.83 -7.01 -10.47
N VAL A 478 25.57 -8.30 -10.70
CA VAL A 478 26.51 -9.39 -10.35
C VAL A 478 26.76 -10.30 -11.55
N PHE A 479 27.98 -10.82 -11.67
CA PHE A 479 28.36 -11.75 -12.73
C PHE A 479 28.63 -13.14 -12.17
N VAL A 480 27.95 -14.12 -12.74
CA VAL A 480 28.05 -15.54 -12.35
C VAL A 480 28.60 -16.38 -13.50
N ARG A 481 29.02 -17.62 -13.20
CA ARG A 481 29.68 -18.51 -14.17
C ARG A 481 30.92 -17.86 -14.81
N THR A 482 31.71 -17.16 -13.99
CA THR A 482 32.90 -16.41 -14.41
C THR A 482 34.17 -17.21 -14.13
N ALA A 483 35.34 -16.80 -14.61
CA ALA A 483 36.60 -17.47 -14.29
C ALA A 483 36.95 -17.36 -12.79
N GLN A 484 36.46 -16.30 -12.14
CA GLN A 484 36.59 -16.09 -10.70
C GLN A 484 35.56 -16.94 -9.95
N GLU A 485 36.01 -17.62 -8.91
CA GLU A 485 35.11 -18.36 -8.00
C GLU A 485 34.44 -17.40 -7.01
N GLU A 486 33.19 -17.72 -6.70
CA GLU A 486 32.34 -16.95 -5.80
C GLU A 486 32.65 -17.38 -4.35
N PHE A 487 32.53 -16.45 -3.42
CA PHE A 487 32.56 -16.73 -2.00
C PHE A 487 31.25 -17.42 -1.60
N ASN A 488 31.36 -18.54 -0.87
CA ASN A 488 30.20 -19.31 -0.42
C ASN A 488 29.98 -19.10 1.09
N TYR A 489 30.93 -19.57 1.90
CA TYR A 489 30.90 -19.37 3.35
C TYR A 489 32.29 -19.48 3.99
N PRO A 490 32.55 -18.83 5.14
CA PRO A 490 33.76 -19.04 5.92
C PRO A 490 33.75 -20.43 6.59
N SER A 491 34.89 -21.11 6.55
CA SER A 491 35.12 -22.41 7.16
C SER A 491 36.45 -22.37 7.93
N GLY A 492 36.37 -22.04 9.21
CA GLY A 492 37.57 -21.78 10.04
C GLY A 492 38.34 -20.55 9.54
N ASP A 493 39.64 -20.72 9.29
CA ASP A 493 40.53 -19.68 8.74
C ASP A 493 40.46 -19.56 7.20
N ALA A 494 39.77 -20.49 6.53
CA ALA A 494 39.61 -20.51 5.08
C ALA A 494 38.20 -20.07 4.66
N ASN A 495 38.05 -19.71 3.39
CA ASN A 495 36.75 -19.47 2.77
C ASN A 495 36.44 -20.59 1.79
N GLN A 496 35.27 -21.19 1.94
CA GLN A 496 34.72 -22.07 0.93
C GLN A 496 34.20 -21.25 -0.23
N LYS A 497 34.35 -21.82 -1.42
CA LYS A 497 34.02 -21.17 -2.67
C LYS A 497 32.96 -21.98 -3.41
N SER A 498 32.17 -21.30 -4.22
CA SER A 498 31.14 -21.90 -5.05
C SER A 498 31.23 -21.36 -6.46
N ARG A 499 30.51 -22.02 -7.36
CA ARG A 499 30.34 -21.60 -8.74
C ARG A 499 28.88 -21.83 -9.09
N TYR A 500 28.20 -20.77 -9.46
CA TYR A 500 26.79 -20.84 -9.81
C TYR A 500 26.52 -21.82 -10.96
N ASP A 501 25.59 -22.75 -10.77
CA ASP A 501 25.18 -23.73 -11.77
C ASP A 501 23.74 -23.55 -12.26
N GLY A 502 22.98 -22.62 -11.69
CA GLY A 502 21.60 -22.31 -12.08
C GLY A 502 21.46 -21.51 -13.38
N SER A 503 20.22 -21.17 -13.74
CA SER A 503 19.87 -20.48 -14.99
C SER A 503 19.71 -18.96 -14.89
N GLY A 504 19.78 -18.39 -13.70
CA GLY A 504 19.53 -16.97 -13.45
C GLY A 504 20.52 -16.03 -14.17
N GLY A 505 20.06 -14.81 -14.43
CA GLY A 505 20.75 -13.78 -15.20
C GLY A 505 20.73 -14.05 -16.70
N PHE A 506 21.07 -13.05 -17.53
CA PHE A 506 21.17 -13.22 -18.98
C PHE A 506 22.63 -13.31 -19.45
N PRO A 507 22.93 -13.97 -20.59
CA PRO A 507 24.30 -14.15 -21.07
C PRO A 507 25.02 -12.83 -21.40
N ILE A 508 26.26 -12.66 -20.93
CA ILE A 508 27.11 -11.47 -21.18
C ILE A 508 28.44 -11.82 -21.89
N SER A 509 28.45 -12.91 -22.65
CA SER A 509 29.67 -13.37 -23.33
C SER A 509 30.07 -12.52 -24.54
N SER A 510 29.11 -11.93 -25.24
CA SER A 510 29.39 -11.16 -26.46
C SER A 510 30.02 -9.79 -26.13
N VAL A 511 31.05 -9.40 -26.90
CA VAL A 511 31.71 -8.09 -26.76
C VAL A 511 30.71 -6.94 -26.93
N GLY A 512 29.73 -7.10 -27.84
CA GLY A 512 28.65 -6.14 -28.03
C GLY A 512 27.80 -5.97 -26.76
N MET A 513 27.35 -7.07 -26.13
CA MET A 513 26.59 -6.98 -24.87
C MET A 513 27.41 -6.38 -23.73
N ARG A 514 28.71 -6.71 -23.64
CA ARG A 514 29.62 -6.09 -22.65
C ARG A 514 29.76 -4.58 -22.85
N LEU A 515 29.86 -4.12 -24.10
CA LEU A 515 29.92 -2.70 -24.42
C LEU A 515 28.62 -1.98 -24.04
N LEU A 516 27.46 -2.58 -24.35
CA LEU A 516 26.15 -2.01 -23.99
C LEU A 516 25.99 -1.96 -22.46
N ALA A 517 26.35 -3.03 -21.75
CA ALA A 517 26.34 -3.06 -20.29
C ALA A 517 27.28 -2.00 -19.69
N ALA A 518 28.50 -1.88 -20.20
CA ALA A 518 29.46 -0.86 -19.78
C ALA A 518 28.94 0.56 -19.97
N ILE A 519 28.24 0.85 -21.07
CA ILE A 519 27.63 2.16 -21.32
C ILE A 519 26.43 2.42 -20.41
N HIS A 520 25.57 1.41 -20.21
CA HIS A 520 24.38 1.52 -19.38
C HIS A 520 24.73 1.82 -17.91
N TYR A 521 25.61 0.99 -17.32
CA TYR A 521 26.09 1.15 -15.95
C TYR A 521 27.21 2.20 -15.79
N ALA A 522 27.65 2.83 -16.90
CA ALA A 522 28.76 3.78 -16.93
C ALA A 522 30.05 3.22 -16.31
N ASP A 523 30.34 1.96 -16.60
CA ASP A 523 31.43 1.19 -16.01
C ASP A 523 32.26 0.45 -17.06
N ALA A 524 33.45 0.99 -17.33
CA ALA A 524 34.36 0.45 -18.33
C ALA A 524 34.93 -0.94 -17.95
N ASN A 525 34.94 -1.30 -16.66
CA ASN A 525 35.53 -2.55 -16.20
C ASN A 525 34.76 -3.78 -16.72
N ILE A 526 33.44 -3.65 -16.94
CA ILE A 526 32.59 -4.71 -17.54
C ILE A 526 33.10 -5.14 -18.92
N LEU A 527 33.64 -4.18 -19.70
CA LEU A 527 34.19 -4.45 -21.02
C LEU A 527 35.62 -5.01 -20.95
N LEU A 528 36.43 -4.49 -20.01
CA LEU A 528 37.87 -4.73 -19.94
C LEU A 528 38.26 -5.97 -19.11
N THR A 529 37.35 -6.50 -18.31
CA THR A 529 37.63 -7.64 -17.43
C THR A 529 37.85 -8.94 -18.20
N ASN A 530 38.84 -9.72 -17.74
CA ASN A 530 39.14 -11.07 -18.24
C ASN A 530 38.43 -12.17 -17.45
N TYR A 531 37.67 -11.84 -16.40
CA TYR A 531 36.94 -12.83 -15.62
C TYR A 531 35.71 -13.36 -16.38
N LEU A 532 35.17 -12.62 -17.34
CA LEU A 532 33.98 -13.04 -18.08
C LEU A 532 34.30 -14.11 -19.14
N THR A 533 33.68 -15.29 -18.99
CA THR A 533 33.79 -16.45 -19.89
C THR A 533 32.62 -16.48 -20.89
N PRO A 534 32.64 -17.39 -21.90
CA PRO A 534 31.51 -17.58 -22.80
C PRO A 534 30.19 -18.01 -22.11
N GLN A 535 30.27 -18.58 -20.92
CA GLN A 535 29.13 -19.05 -20.12
C GLN A 535 28.67 -18.03 -19.08
N SER A 536 29.39 -16.91 -18.91
CA SER A 536 29.08 -15.91 -17.91
C SER A 536 27.74 -15.25 -18.13
N ARG A 537 27.02 -15.02 -17.02
CA ARG A 537 25.71 -14.40 -17.00
C ARG A 537 25.73 -13.18 -16.08
N MET A 538 24.96 -12.17 -16.44
CA MET A 538 24.75 -10.96 -15.66
C MET A 538 23.39 -11.04 -14.97
N MET A 539 23.37 -10.89 -13.65
CA MET A 539 22.16 -10.88 -12.83
C MET A 539 21.85 -9.44 -12.40
N ILE A 540 20.60 -9.02 -12.62
CA ILE A 540 20.05 -7.71 -12.28
C ILE A 540 18.61 -7.87 -11.78
N ARG A 541 18.08 -6.87 -11.07
CA ARG A 541 16.75 -6.89 -10.44
C ARG A 541 16.56 -8.17 -9.64
N ARG A 542 17.50 -8.35 -8.71
CA ARG A 542 17.55 -9.55 -7.86
C ARG A 542 16.72 -9.40 -6.60
N GLN A 543 16.44 -8.15 -6.20
CA GLN A 543 15.56 -7.84 -5.08
C GLN A 543 14.12 -8.27 -5.39
N VAL A 544 13.48 -9.02 -4.50
CA VAL A 544 12.17 -9.65 -4.70
C VAL A 544 11.11 -8.63 -5.13
N LEU A 545 10.92 -7.56 -4.35
CA LEU A 545 9.86 -6.59 -4.60
C LEU A 545 10.10 -5.73 -5.86
N PRO A 546 11.28 -5.09 -6.07
CA PRO A 546 11.56 -4.36 -7.31
C PRO A 546 11.46 -5.22 -8.58
N ARG A 547 11.80 -6.51 -8.50
CA ARG A 547 11.64 -7.47 -9.60
C ARG A 547 10.18 -7.64 -9.98
N LEU A 548 9.30 -7.79 -9.00
CA LEU A 548 7.86 -7.93 -9.22
C LEU A 548 7.22 -6.62 -9.70
N GLN A 549 7.65 -5.48 -9.18
CA GLN A 549 7.20 -4.16 -9.62
C GLN A 549 7.57 -3.88 -11.09
N GLU A 550 8.76 -4.28 -11.54
CA GLU A 550 9.12 -4.17 -12.96
C GLU A 550 8.27 -5.12 -13.83
N LEU A 551 8.09 -6.36 -13.36
CA LEU A 551 7.37 -7.39 -14.11
C LEU A 551 5.87 -7.08 -14.25
N ALA A 552 5.26 -6.56 -13.19
CA ALA A 552 3.83 -6.30 -13.09
C ALA A 552 3.53 -5.08 -12.19
N GLY A 553 3.98 -3.90 -12.60
CA GLY A 553 3.81 -2.65 -11.85
C GLY A 553 2.39 -2.07 -11.79
N PHE A 554 1.42 -2.76 -12.38
CA PHE A 554 -0.02 -2.45 -12.27
C PHE A 554 -0.72 -3.27 -11.18
N ILE A 555 0.01 -4.13 -10.48
CA ILE A 555 -0.40 -4.85 -9.27
C ILE A 555 0.29 -4.18 -8.08
N GLU A 556 -0.48 -3.91 -7.02
CA GLU A 556 0.08 -3.41 -5.77
C GLU A 556 0.65 -4.58 -4.97
N TRP A 557 1.97 -4.61 -4.80
CA TRP A 557 2.67 -5.71 -4.13
C TRP A 557 2.76 -5.46 -2.62
N ASP A 558 2.52 -6.51 -1.82
CA ASP A 558 2.77 -6.47 -0.38
C ASP A 558 4.26 -6.23 -0.11
N GLN A 559 4.54 -5.53 0.98
CA GLN A 559 5.88 -5.09 1.35
C GLN A 559 6.66 -6.16 2.12
N ASP A 560 6.00 -7.24 2.52
CA ASP A 560 6.54 -8.33 3.35
C ASP A 560 6.47 -9.69 2.60
N PRO A 561 7.35 -9.92 1.61
CA PRO A 561 7.46 -11.23 0.97
C PRO A 561 8.08 -12.24 1.92
N TYR A 562 7.64 -13.50 1.88
CA TYR A 562 8.09 -14.52 2.82
C TYR A 562 8.79 -15.70 2.17
N LEU A 563 9.82 -16.23 2.85
CA LEU A 563 10.61 -17.35 2.35
C LEU A 563 10.07 -18.69 2.87
N VAL A 564 9.93 -19.67 1.97
CA VAL A 564 9.50 -21.03 2.32
C VAL A 564 10.53 -22.09 1.88
N ILE A 565 10.63 -23.16 2.65
CA ILE A 565 11.50 -24.30 2.34
C ILE A 565 10.64 -25.42 1.73
N THR A 566 10.84 -25.69 0.44
CA THR A 566 10.17 -26.83 -0.20
C THR A 566 10.67 -28.17 0.36
N PRO A 567 9.87 -29.25 0.33
CA PRO A 567 10.31 -30.61 0.63
C PRO A 567 11.52 -31.08 -0.20
N ALA A 568 11.67 -30.57 -1.42
CA ALA A 568 12.85 -30.80 -2.25
C ALA A 568 14.13 -30.13 -1.69
N GLY A 569 13.98 -29.21 -0.74
CA GLY A 569 15.04 -28.43 -0.10
C GLY A 569 15.50 -27.23 -0.90
N ARG A 570 14.60 -26.63 -1.69
CA ARG A 570 14.79 -25.33 -2.35
C ARG A 570 14.11 -24.22 -1.54
N LEU A 571 14.69 -23.03 -1.59
CA LEU A 571 14.18 -21.82 -0.96
C LEU A 571 13.39 -21.01 -2.00
N VAL A 572 12.12 -20.70 -1.70
CA VAL A 572 11.22 -19.99 -2.62
C VAL A 572 10.55 -18.85 -1.88
N TRP A 573 10.68 -17.63 -2.40
CA TRP A 573 9.96 -16.47 -1.92
C TRP A 573 8.52 -16.47 -2.43
N ILE A 574 7.58 -16.09 -1.58
CA ILE A 574 6.19 -15.87 -1.95
C ILE A 574 5.82 -14.42 -1.61
N ALA A 575 5.22 -13.72 -2.57
CA ALA A 575 4.75 -12.35 -2.38
C ALA A 575 3.27 -12.23 -2.73
N ASP A 576 2.55 -11.47 -1.91
CA ASP A 576 1.14 -11.17 -2.12
C ASP A 576 0.96 -9.95 -3.04
N GLY A 577 0.04 -10.05 -4.00
CA GLY A 577 -0.29 -8.99 -4.95
C GLY A 577 -1.77 -8.64 -4.89
N TYR A 578 -2.07 -7.35 -4.90
CA TYR A 578 -3.40 -6.80 -4.77
C TYR A 578 -3.85 -6.07 -6.03
N THR A 579 -5.11 -6.29 -6.42
CA THR A 579 -5.82 -5.38 -7.32
C THR A 579 -6.58 -4.37 -6.47
N THR A 580 -6.40 -3.09 -6.77
CA THR A 580 -6.99 -1.98 -6.00
C THR A 580 -7.70 -1.01 -6.93
N SER A 581 -8.70 -0.31 -6.39
CA SER A 581 -9.39 0.78 -7.07
C SER A 581 -10.07 1.71 -6.06
N ASP A 582 -10.33 2.93 -6.50
CA ASP A 582 -11.13 3.96 -5.83
C ASP A 582 -12.52 4.15 -6.50
N ALA A 583 -12.86 3.29 -7.47
CA ALA A 583 -14.06 3.41 -8.30
C ALA A 583 -15.15 2.36 -7.96
N HIS A 584 -15.17 1.77 -6.76
CA HIS A 584 -16.30 0.96 -6.32
C HIS A 584 -17.45 1.85 -5.81
N PRO A 585 -18.64 1.81 -6.45
CA PRO A 585 -19.75 2.67 -6.05
C PRO A 585 -20.21 2.39 -4.61
N PHE A 586 -20.69 3.43 -3.92
CA PHE A 586 -21.22 3.37 -2.54
C PHE A 586 -20.24 2.87 -1.47
N ALA A 587 -19.01 2.50 -1.82
CA ALA A 587 -18.04 1.92 -0.89
C ALA A 587 -17.22 3.00 -0.17
N ARG A 588 -16.98 2.80 1.13
CA ARG A 588 -16.14 3.71 1.93
C ARG A 588 -14.68 3.68 1.45
N LEU A 589 -14.11 4.88 1.26
CA LEU A 589 -12.68 5.05 1.04
C LEU A 589 -11.88 4.77 2.33
N THR A 590 -10.80 4.01 2.19
CA THR A 590 -9.82 3.69 3.24
C THR A 590 -8.42 3.99 2.72
N ASP A 591 -7.53 4.44 3.60
CA ASP A 591 -6.14 4.71 3.25
C ASP A 591 -5.25 3.50 3.57
N VAL A 592 -4.56 2.99 2.55
CA VAL A 592 -3.56 1.92 2.64
C VAL A 592 -2.24 2.40 2.01
N GLY A 593 -1.90 3.66 2.25
CA GLY A 593 -0.81 4.39 1.56
C GLY A 593 -1.33 5.21 0.38
N THR A 594 -2.42 4.76 -0.23
CA THR A 594 -3.26 5.52 -1.17
C THR A 594 -4.74 5.33 -0.81
N PRO A 595 -5.61 6.32 -1.13
CA PRO A 595 -7.04 6.19 -0.90
C PRO A 595 -7.64 5.18 -1.89
N ILE A 596 -8.19 4.09 -1.35
CA ILE A 596 -8.84 3.02 -2.11
C ILE A 596 -10.23 2.73 -1.54
N ASN A 597 -11.15 2.23 -2.35
CA ASN A 597 -12.44 1.70 -1.89
C ASN A 597 -12.70 0.26 -2.35
N TYR A 598 -11.73 -0.37 -2.98
CA TYR A 598 -11.76 -1.74 -3.46
C TYR A 598 -10.37 -2.39 -3.32
N ILE A 599 -10.32 -3.62 -2.82
CA ILE A 599 -9.10 -4.41 -2.75
C ILE A 599 -9.39 -5.92 -2.81
N ARG A 600 -8.57 -6.66 -3.58
CA ARG A 600 -8.57 -8.13 -3.62
C ARG A 600 -7.13 -8.66 -3.63
N ASN A 601 -6.88 -9.77 -2.92
CA ASN A 601 -5.63 -10.53 -3.06
C ASN A 601 -5.73 -11.44 -4.29
N SER A 602 -5.68 -10.82 -5.48
CA SER A 602 -5.93 -11.53 -6.74
C SER A 602 -4.69 -12.23 -7.29
N VAL A 603 -3.49 -11.91 -6.81
CA VAL A 603 -2.24 -12.47 -7.33
C VAL A 603 -1.35 -12.96 -6.21
N LYS A 604 -0.72 -14.12 -6.39
CA LYS A 604 0.45 -14.52 -5.60
C LYS A 604 1.62 -14.80 -6.52
N ALA A 605 2.77 -14.24 -6.21
CA ALA A 605 4.01 -14.48 -6.96
C ALA A 605 4.93 -15.43 -6.20
N THR A 606 5.65 -16.26 -6.94
CA THR A 606 6.71 -17.12 -6.40
C THR A 606 8.03 -16.82 -7.09
N ILE A 607 9.11 -16.70 -6.33
CA ILE A 607 10.47 -16.47 -6.84
C ILE A 607 11.44 -17.47 -6.21
N ASP A 608 12.05 -18.33 -7.00
CA ASP A 608 13.11 -19.22 -6.49
C ASP A 608 14.35 -18.39 -6.12
N ALA A 609 14.85 -18.58 -4.89
CA ALA A 609 15.95 -17.79 -4.34
C ALA A 609 17.29 -18.08 -5.03
N TYR A 610 17.43 -19.20 -5.74
CA TYR A 610 18.66 -19.61 -6.42
C TYR A 610 18.67 -19.20 -7.90
N ASP A 611 17.59 -19.49 -8.65
CA ASP A 611 17.54 -19.24 -10.09
C ASP A 611 16.74 -17.99 -10.51
N GLY A 612 15.97 -17.39 -9.60
CA GLY A 612 15.17 -16.21 -9.86
C GLY A 612 13.96 -16.47 -10.75
N SER A 613 13.58 -17.72 -10.97
CA SER A 613 12.38 -18.07 -11.74
C SER A 613 11.14 -17.48 -11.06
N THR A 614 10.46 -16.59 -11.79
CA THR A 614 9.32 -15.82 -11.28
C THR A 614 8.04 -16.30 -11.96
N ARG A 615 7.02 -16.63 -11.16
CA ARG A 615 5.68 -17.02 -11.66
C ARG A 615 4.61 -16.28 -10.87
N LEU A 616 3.60 -15.76 -11.58
CA LEU A 616 2.45 -15.08 -11.00
C LEU A 616 1.23 -15.98 -11.17
N TYR A 617 0.49 -16.21 -10.09
CA TYR A 617 -0.71 -17.05 -10.10
C TYR A 617 -1.94 -16.20 -9.79
N ASP A 618 -3.01 -16.42 -10.57
CA ASP A 618 -4.33 -15.83 -10.31
C ASP A 618 -5.04 -16.58 -9.18
N MET A 619 -5.32 -15.85 -8.11
CA MET A 619 -5.97 -16.36 -6.89
C MET A 619 -7.47 -16.06 -6.83
N ASP A 620 -7.96 -15.08 -7.61
CA ASP A 620 -9.37 -14.68 -7.61
C ASP A 620 -9.88 -14.43 -9.03
N PRO A 621 -10.21 -15.49 -9.79
CA PRO A 621 -10.71 -15.37 -11.16
C PRO A 621 -12.05 -14.60 -11.28
N ALA A 622 -12.74 -14.33 -10.17
CA ALA A 622 -13.98 -13.56 -10.15
C ALA A 622 -13.72 -12.04 -10.10
N ASP A 623 -12.50 -11.60 -9.80
CA ASP A 623 -12.14 -10.20 -9.80
C ASP A 623 -12.06 -9.64 -11.24
N PRO A 624 -12.86 -8.61 -11.59
CA PRO A 624 -12.83 -8.02 -12.92
C PRO A 624 -11.50 -7.35 -13.28
N LEU A 625 -10.74 -6.82 -12.32
CA LEU A 625 -9.44 -6.16 -12.57
C LEU A 625 -8.40 -7.17 -13.04
N ILE A 626 -8.23 -8.29 -12.30
CA ILE A 626 -7.30 -9.34 -12.73
C ILE A 626 -7.74 -9.97 -14.05
N GLY A 627 -9.07 -10.14 -14.27
CA GLY A 627 -9.60 -10.60 -15.55
C GLY A 627 -9.18 -9.71 -16.73
N ALA A 628 -9.26 -8.39 -16.57
CA ALA A 628 -8.80 -7.44 -17.59
C ALA A 628 -7.28 -7.55 -17.84
N TYR A 629 -6.47 -7.69 -16.79
CA TYR A 629 -5.02 -7.84 -16.92
C TYR A 629 -4.61 -9.18 -17.54
N ARG A 630 -5.29 -10.29 -17.23
CA ARG A 630 -5.06 -11.59 -17.87
C ARG A 630 -5.30 -11.54 -19.38
N ARG A 631 -6.29 -10.76 -19.83
CA ARG A 631 -6.54 -10.57 -21.27
C ARG A 631 -5.45 -9.73 -21.93
N LEU A 632 -4.94 -8.71 -21.25
CA LEU A 632 -3.86 -7.85 -21.74
C LEU A 632 -2.50 -8.57 -21.75
N PHE A 633 -2.26 -9.46 -20.79
CA PHE A 633 -0.99 -10.17 -20.58
C PHE A 633 -1.22 -11.68 -20.39
N PRO A 634 -1.62 -12.42 -21.45
CA PRO A 634 -2.01 -13.82 -21.32
C PRO A 634 -0.89 -14.78 -20.91
N GLN A 635 0.38 -14.43 -21.15
CA GLN A 635 1.55 -15.23 -20.76
C GLN A 635 2.08 -14.92 -19.36
N LEU A 636 1.60 -13.84 -18.72
CA LEU A 636 2.13 -13.39 -17.45
C LEU A 636 1.54 -14.16 -16.26
N PHE A 637 0.24 -14.48 -16.34
CA PHE A 637 -0.52 -15.10 -15.25
C PHE A 637 -0.78 -16.58 -15.50
N HIS A 638 -0.48 -17.39 -14.50
CA HIS A 638 -0.75 -18.81 -14.44
C HIS A 638 -1.99 -19.11 -13.60
N ASP A 639 -2.67 -20.22 -13.88
CA ASP A 639 -3.76 -20.67 -13.03
C ASP A 639 -3.23 -21.25 -11.71
N VAL A 640 -3.96 -21.05 -10.61
CA VAL A 640 -3.55 -21.55 -9.28
C VAL A 640 -3.34 -23.07 -9.25
N SER A 641 -3.99 -23.81 -10.15
CA SER A 641 -3.82 -25.25 -10.30
C SER A 641 -2.40 -25.65 -10.75
N GLU A 642 -1.70 -24.77 -11.48
CA GLU A 642 -0.31 -24.97 -11.90
C GLU A 642 0.69 -24.76 -10.77
N MET A 643 0.28 -24.11 -9.67
CA MET A 643 1.14 -23.90 -8.51
C MET A 643 1.50 -25.24 -7.87
N PRO A 644 2.79 -25.54 -7.64
CA PRO A 644 3.22 -26.79 -7.01
C PRO A 644 2.49 -27.03 -5.68
N PRO A 645 1.98 -28.25 -5.41
CA PRO A 645 1.26 -28.54 -4.16
C PRO A 645 2.08 -28.23 -2.91
N GLU A 646 3.39 -28.43 -2.99
CA GLU A 646 4.33 -28.08 -1.91
C GLU A 646 4.32 -26.58 -1.59
N ILE A 647 4.32 -25.70 -2.60
CA ILE A 647 4.24 -24.25 -2.40
C ILE A 647 2.83 -23.82 -1.99
N ARG A 648 1.81 -24.45 -2.57
CA ARG A 648 0.40 -24.18 -2.24
C ARG A 648 0.10 -24.47 -0.77
N ALA A 649 0.74 -25.51 -0.22
CA ALA A 649 0.70 -25.84 1.18
C ALA A 649 1.43 -24.82 2.06
N HIS A 650 2.04 -23.75 1.53
CA HIS A 650 2.61 -22.63 2.28
C HIS A 650 1.92 -21.28 2.08
N LEU A 651 0.80 -21.24 1.37
CA LEU A 651 0.06 -19.99 1.21
C LEU A 651 -0.51 -19.51 2.55
N ARG A 652 -0.31 -18.22 2.85
CA ARG A 652 -0.93 -17.53 3.99
C ARG A 652 -1.98 -16.51 3.52
N TYR A 653 -2.93 -16.21 4.40
CA TYR A 653 -3.85 -15.10 4.20
C TYR A 653 -3.12 -13.78 4.49
N PRO A 654 -3.15 -12.77 3.60
CA PRO A 654 -2.24 -11.64 3.72
C PRO A 654 -2.58 -10.71 4.89
N GLU A 655 -1.56 -10.27 5.62
CA GLU A 655 -1.73 -9.38 6.78
C GLU A 655 -2.31 -8.02 6.40
N THR A 656 -1.82 -7.41 5.31
CA THR A 656 -2.28 -6.07 4.88
C THR A 656 -3.78 -6.07 4.58
N LEU A 657 -4.26 -7.04 3.79
CA LEU A 657 -5.69 -7.19 3.49
C LEU A 657 -6.52 -7.45 4.75
N PHE A 658 -6.05 -8.35 5.62
CA PHE A 658 -6.75 -8.67 6.86
C PHE A 658 -6.84 -7.47 7.81
N ARG A 659 -5.79 -6.66 7.91
CA ARG A 659 -5.78 -5.42 8.69
C ARG A 659 -6.81 -4.42 8.18
N VAL A 660 -6.92 -4.24 6.86
CA VAL A 660 -7.93 -3.36 6.24
C VAL A 660 -9.34 -3.87 6.54
N GLN A 661 -9.56 -5.19 6.37
CA GLN A 661 -10.84 -5.84 6.66
C GLN A 661 -11.23 -5.69 8.13
N ALA A 662 -10.31 -5.94 9.06
CA ALA A 662 -10.55 -5.77 10.49
C ALA A 662 -10.84 -4.31 10.85
N ALA A 663 -10.13 -3.36 10.25
CA ALA A 663 -10.36 -1.93 10.47
C ALA A 663 -11.76 -1.48 10.01
N LEU A 664 -12.26 -1.99 8.88
CA LEU A 664 -13.61 -1.71 8.40
C LEU A 664 -14.68 -2.45 9.20
N TYR A 665 -14.42 -3.71 9.57
CA TYR A 665 -15.36 -4.53 10.33
C TYR A 665 -15.77 -3.90 11.66
N ARG A 666 -14.92 -3.04 12.24
CA ARG A 666 -15.23 -2.22 13.43
C ARG A 666 -16.58 -1.51 13.39
N VAL A 667 -17.00 -1.08 12.19
CA VAL A 667 -18.27 -0.38 11.97
C VAL A 667 -19.18 -1.22 11.06
N PHE A 668 -18.63 -1.82 10.01
CA PHE A 668 -19.40 -2.52 8.98
C PHE A 668 -19.86 -3.93 9.35
N HIS A 669 -19.66 -4.38 10.60
CA HIS A 669 -20.37 -5.55 11.13
C HIS A 669 -21.85 -5.22 11.42
N MET A 670 -22.18 -3.95 11.70
CA MET A 670 -23.56 -3.50 11.87
C MET A 670 -24.26 -3.50 10.50
N THR A 671 -25.15 -4.47 10.28
CA THR A 671 -25.93 -4.57 9.04
C THR A 671 -27.26 -3.82 9.11
N ASN A 672 -27.74 -3.47 10.31
CA ASN A 672 -28.98 -2.71 10.46
C ASN A 672 -28.73 -1.21 10.23
N PRO A 673 -29.41 -0.55 9.27
CA PRO A 673 -29.20 0.87 8.95
C PRO A 673 -29.41 1.83 10.11
N GLN A 674 -30.42 1.58 10.96
CA GLN A 674 -30.72 2.42 12.12
C GLN A 674 -29.59 2.34 13.16
N ALA A 675 -29.13 1.12 13.48
CA ALA A 675 -28.03 0.91 14.41
C ALA A 675 -26.72 1.52 13.89
N PHE A 676 -26.48 1.41 12.58
CA PHE A 676 -25.33 2.00 11.91
C PHE A 676 -25.36 3.54 11.96
N TYR A 677 -26.49 4.16 11.61
CA TYR A 677 -26.67 5.61 11.64
C TYR A 677 -26.44 6.19 13.05
N ASN A 678 -27.02 5.53 14.05
CA ASN A 678 -26.89 5.90 15.47
C ASN A 678 -25.53 5.52 16.07
N LYS A 679 -24.71 4.74 15.35
CA LYS A 679 -23.40 4.23 15.84
C LYS A 679 -23.53 3.44 17.14
N GLU A 680 -24.56 2.59 17.23
CA GLU A 680 -24.96 1.90 18.47
C GLU A 680 -23.92 0.88 18.97
N ASP A 681 -23.16 0.25 18.06
CA ASP A 681 -22.23 -0.83 18.40
C ASP A 681 -20.87 -0.67 17.68
N ILE A 682 -20.19 0.46 17.86
CA ILE A 682 -18.84 0.61 17.30
C ILE A 682 -17.83 -0.26 18.06
N TRP A 683 -17.02 -1.01 17.32
CA TRP A 683 -15.88 -1.75 17.86
C TRP A 683 -14.55 -1.03 17.61
N GLU A 684 -13.55 -1.40 18.39
CA GLU A 684 -12.15 -1.01 18.26
C GLU A 684 -11.28 -2.27 18.21
N LEU A 685 -10.11 -2.15 17.59
CA LEU A 685 -9.09 -3.18 17.76
C LEU A 685 -8.67 -3.17 19.22
N SER A 686 -8.63 -4.35 19.84
CA SER A 686 -8.25 -4.47 21.24
C SER A 686 -6.87 -3.89 21.46
N ARG A 687 -6.61 -3.33 22.64
CA ARG A 687 -5.28 -2.84 22.99
C ARG A 687 -4.58 -3.81 23.93
N SER A 688 -3.25 -3.80 23.92
CA SER A 688 -2.42 -4.51 24.89
C SER A 688 -1.15 -3.73 25.22
N THR A 689 -0.50 -4.07 26.32
CA THR A 689 0.83 -3.57 26.64
C THR A 689 1.89 -4.46 25.98
N SER A 690 2.70 -3.89 25.08
CA SER A 690 3.75 -4.64 24.37
C SER A 690 5.00 -3.79 24.08
N GLY A 691 6.13 -4.45 23.81
CA GLY A 691 7.39 -3.82 23.43
C GLY A 691 8.23 -3.27 24.59
N GLN A 692 9.28 -2.51 24.26
CA GLN A 692 10.32 -2.02 25.20
C GLN A 692 9.79 -1.11 26.31
N ASN A 693 8.85 -0.21 25.98
CA ASN A 693 8.35 0.78 26.93
C ASN A 693 7.04 0.38 27.62
N SER A 694 6.55 -0.86 27.40
CA SER A 694 5.25 -1.29 27.91
C SER A 694 4.14 -0.28 27.61
N THR A 695 4.10 0.23 26.38
CA THR A 695 3.08 1.18 25.94
C THR A 695 1.84 0.45 25.43
N ALA A 696 0.68 1.11 25.55
CA ALA A 696 -0.55 0.59 24.97
C ALA A 696 -0.47 0.64 23.44
N GLN A 697 -0.55 -0.52 22.80
CA GLN A 697 -0.57 -0.67 21.34
C GLN A 697 -1.86 -1.37 20.92
N SER A 698 -2.37 -1.04 19.73
CA SER A 698 -3.51 -1.76 19.15
C SER A 698 -3.05 -3.14 18.69
N ALA A 699 -3.91 -4.14 18.82
CA ALA A 699 -3.64 -5.49 18.37
C ALA A 699 -3.35 -5.49 16.87
N THR A 700 -2.16 -5.98 16.52
CA THR A 700 -1.79 -6.28 15.14
C THR A 700 -2.22 -7.71 14.82
N PRO A 701 -2.64 -7.98 13.58
CA PRO A 701 -2.88 -9.35 13.15
C PRO A 701 -1.67 -10.24 13.47
N THR A 702 -1.93 -11.47 13.93
CA THR A 702 -0.86 -12.39 14.26
C THR A 702 -1.21 -13.81 13.85
N TYR A 703 -0.23 -14.51 13.28
CA TYR A 703 -0.38 -15.89 12.87
C TYR A 703 -0.29 -16.82 14.07
N VAL A 704 -1.26 -17.72 14.18
CA VAL A 704 -1.38 -18.71 15.25
C VAL A 704 -1.79 -20.04 14.64
N VAL A 705 -1.36 -21.13 15.27
CA VAL A 705 -1.99 -22.44 15.07
C VAL A 705 -3.02 -22.64 16.16
N ALA A 706 -4.28 -22.72 15.77
CA ALA A 706 -5.39 -22.93 16.70
C ALA A 706 -6.41 -23.90 16.10
N THR A 707 -7.41 -24.25 16.89
CA THR A 707 -8.52 -25.10 16.47
C THR A 707 -9.80 -24.29 16.59
N LEU A 708 -10.61 -24.27 15.52
CA LEU A 708 -11.88 -23.55 15.55
C LEU A 708 -12.88 -24.27 16.48
N PRO A 709 -13.77 -23.54 17.17
CA PRO A 709 -14.81 -24.16 17.99
C PRO A 709 -15.67 -25.14 17.16
N GLY A 710 -15.75 -26.39 17.61
CA GLY A 710 -16.49 -27.46 16.93
C GLY A 710 -15.69 -28.26 15.89
N GLU A 711 -14.43 -27.90 15.64
CA GLU A 711 -13.49 -28.68 14.86
C GLU A 711 -12.44 -29.33 15.78
N ASP A 712 -11.79 -30.40 15.32
CA ASP A 712 -10.76 -31.13 16.09
C ASP A 712 -9.35 -31.03 15.47
N LYS A 713 -9.24 -30.41 14.28
CA LYS A 713 -7.97 -30.29 13.56
C LYS A 713 -7.36 -28.91 13.78
N PRO A 714 -6.08 -28.84 14.18
CA PRO A 714 -5.37 -27.56 14.25
C PRO A 714 -5.09 -27.04 12.84
N GLU A 715 -5.22 -25.74 12.66
CA GLU A 715 -4.95 -25.05 11.40
C GLU A 715 -4.15 -23.78 11.63
N PHE A 716 -3.37 -23.39 10.63
CA PHE A 716 -2.70 -22.10 10.59
C PHE A 716 -3.70 -21.00 10.24
N MET A 717 -3.81 -20.02 11.11
CA MET A 717 -4.78 -18.93 11.00
C MET A 717 -4.13 -17.58 11.33
N LEU A 718 -4.62 -16.52 10.70
CA LEU A 718 -4.32 -15.14 11.07
C LEU A 718 -5.42 -14.62 11.99
N MET A 719 -5.05 -14.03 13.14
CA MET A 719 -6.01 -13.64 14.18
C MET A 719 -5.87 -12.17 14.59
N THR A 720 -7.00 -11.53 14.90
CA THR A 720 -7.05 -10.26 15.65
C THR A 720 -8.27 -10.21 16.57
N THR A 721 -8.24 -9.29 17.53
CA THR A 721 -9.21 -9.20 18.62
C THR A 721 -9.85 -7.81 18.70
N PHE A 722 -11.11 -7.76 19.12
CA PHE A 722 -11.92 -6.54 19.19
C PHE A 722 -12.46 -6.27 20.59
N THR A 723 -12.56 -4.99 20.91
CA THR A 723 -13.24 -4.47 22.10
C THR A 723 -14.31 -3.46 21.69
N PRO A 724 -15.35 -3.20 22.50
CA PRO A 724 -16.28 -2.12 22.22
C PRO A 724 -15.58 -0.76 22.33
N PHE A 725 -16.09 0.23 21.60
CA PHE A 725 -15.55 1.59 21.64
C PHE A 725 -15.43 2.12 23.08
N SER A 726 -14.25 2.63 23.45
CA SER A 726 -13.96 3.15 24.80
C SER A 726 -14.08 2.13 25.94
N LYS A 727 -14.05 0.82 25.65
CA LYS A 727 -14.03 -0.27 26.64
C LYS A 727 -12.89 -1.23 26.34
N GLU A 728 -12.48 -1.98 27.36
CA GLU A 728 -11.35 -2.92 27.27
C GLU A 728 -11.78 -4.40 27.40
N ASN A 729 -13.07 -4.68 27.53
CA ASN A 729 -13.59 -6.05 27.55
C ASN A 729 -13.59 -6.60 26.12
N LEU A 730 -13.22 -7.87 25.96
CA LEU A 730 -13.25 -8.54 24.66
C LEU A 730 -14.71 -8.70 24.20
N ILE A 731 -14.99 -8.35 22.94
CA ILE A 731 -16.32 -8.55 22.33
C ILE A 731 -16.29 -9.43 21.08
N GLY A 732 -15.12 -9.61 20.46
CA GLY A 732 -14.99 -10.52 19.35
C GLY A 732 -13.56 -10.87 18.97
N VAL A 733 -13.42 -11.98 18.26
CA VAL A 733 -12.15 -12.45 17.68
C VAL A 733 -12.38 -12.75 16.21
N MET A 734 -11.59 -12.16 15.32
CA MET A 734 -11.63 -12.50 13.89
C MET A 734 -10.42 -13.35 13.54
N LEU A 735 -10.68 -14.42 12.79
CA LEU A 735 -9.72 -15.42 12.34
C LEU A 735 -9.82 -15.53 10.81
N ALA A 736 -8.71 -15.68 10.11
CA ALA A 736 -8.65 -16.04 8.70
C ALA A 736 -7.86 -17.35 8.52
N ARG A 737 -8.48 -18.33 7.87
CA ARG A 737 -7.89 -19.66 7.61
C ARG A 737 -6.88 -19.58 6.47
N CYS A 738 -5.72 -20.21 6.65
CA CYS A 738 -4.64 -20.23 5.67
C CYS A 738 -4.44 -21.58 4.97
N ASP A 739 -5.08 -22.65 5.43
CA ASP A 739 -4.76 -24.00 4.97
C ASP A 739 -5.82 -24.60 4.04
N GLY A 740 -5.35 -25.36 3.04
CA GLY A 740 -6.16 -26.21 2.18
C GLY A 740 -7.26 -25.49 1.40
N GLU A 741 -8.42 -26.13 1.29
CA GLU A 741 -9.60 -25.57 0.60
C GLU A 741 -10.22 -24.38 1.35
N HIS A 742 -9.93 -24.26 2.65
CA HIS A 742 -10.44 -23.20 3.52
C HIS A 742 -9.63 -21.91 3.45
N LEU A 743 -8.53 -21.86 2.68
CA LEU A 743 -7.74 -20.65 2.46
C LEU A 743 -8.65 -19.45 2.09
N GLY A 744 -8.58 -18.40 2.90
CA GLY A 744 -9.34 -17.15 2.73
C GLY A 744 -10.71 -17.11 3.41
N GLU A 745 -11.16 -18.20 4.03
CA GLU A 745 -12.34 -18.17 4.91
C GLU A 745 -12.05 -17.39 6.18
N ARG A 746 -12.97 -16.48 6.52
CA ARG A 746 -12.90 -15.69 7.74
C ARG A 746 -14.00 -16.10 8.71
N VAL A 747 -13.64 -16.21 9.97
CA VAL A 747 -14.55 -16.57 11.05
C VAL A 747 -14.47 -15.48 12.11
N VAL A 748 -15.61 -14.92 12.48
CA VAL A 748 -15.73 -13.97 13.59
C VAL A 748 -16.43 -14.69 14.73
N LEU A 749 -15.71 -14.89 15.83
CA LEU A 749 -16.25 -15.35 17.09
C LEU A 749 -16.84 -14.14 17.82
N ALA A 750 -18.15 -13.97 17.76
CA ALA A 750 -18.86 -12.89 18.42
C ALA A 750 -19.21 -13.29 19.86
N LEU A 751 -18.81 -12.47 20.82
CA LEU A 751 -19.07 -12.72 22.24
C LEU A 751 -20.40 -12.11 22.67
N SER A 752 -21.00 -12.71 23.69
CA SER A 752 -22.25 -12.21 24.27
C SER A 752 -22.06 -10.80 24.83
N LYS A 753 -22.96 -9.88 24.48
CA LYS A 753 -23.04 -8.54 25.08
C LYS A 753 -23.51 -8.56 26.54
N GLN A 754 -24.02 -9.69 27.02
CA GLN A 754 -24.56 -9.84 28.38
C GLN A 754 -23.47 -10.25 29.39
N GLU A 755 -22.35 -10.80 28.91
CA GLU A 755 -21.27 -11.31 29.75
C GLU A 755 -19.95 -10.58 29.47
N LEU A 756 -19.27 -10.16 30.54
CA LEU A 756 -17.99 -9.45 30.41
C LEU A 756 -16.84 -10.45 30.31
N THR A 757 -16.30 -10.62 29.10
CA THR A 757 -15.06 -11.36 28.89
C THR A 757 -13.87 -10.40 28.97
N LEU A 758 -12.84 -10.76 29.74
CA LEU A 758 -11.66 -9.91 29.89
C LEU A 758 -10.95 -9.74 28.55
N GLY A 759 -10.56 -8.51 28.20
CA GLY A 759 -9.74 -8.24 27.04
C GLY A 759 -8.25 -8.15 27.34
N PRO A 760 -7.38 -8.11 26.30
CA PRO A 760 -5.93 -8.13 26.46
C PRO A 760 -5.40 -7.01 27.38
N MET A 761 -5.90 -5.77 27.24
CA MET A 761 -5.47 -4.65 28.09
C MET A 761 -5.78 -4.90 29.57
N GLN A 762 -6.92 -5.53 29.89
CA GLN A 762 -7.29 -5.85 31.27
C GLN A 762 -6.39 -6.94 31.85
N ILE A 763 -6.02 -7.93 31.04
CA ILE A 763 -5.03 -8.94 31.44
C ILE A 763 -3.67 -8.28 31.66
N SER A 764 -3.21 -7.43 30.74
CA SER A 764 -1.96 -6.66 30.92
C SER A 764 -1.97 -5.80 32.20
N ALA A 765 -3.11 -5.18 32.53
CA ALA A 765 -3.26 -4.41 33.77
C ALA A 765 -3.19 -5.30 35.02
N ARG A 766 -3.78 -6.49 34.98
CA ARG A 766 -3.69 -7.46 36.08
C ARG A 766 -2.28 -7.98 36.30
N ILE A 767 -1.54 -8.22 35.22
CA ILE A 767 -0.11 -8.56 35.27
C ILE A 767 0.67 -7.49 36.02
N ASN A 768 0.40 -6.21 35.75
CA ASN A 768 1.07 -5.09 36.43
C ASN A 768 0.62 -4.89 37.89
N GLN A 769 -0.57 -5.38 38.26
CA GLN A 769 -1.12 -5.30 39.62
C GLN A 769 -0.70 -6.48 40.50
N ASP A 770 -0.32 -7.60 39.90
CA ASP A 770 0.20 -8.75 40.65
C ASP A 770 1.52 -8.39 41.33
N GLN A 771 1.59 -8.60 42.64
CA GLN A 771 2.73 -8.15 43.45
C GLN A 771 4.04 -8.85 43.07
N ASN A 772 3.98 -10.13 42.68
CA ASN A 772 5.17 -10.90 42.33
C ASN A 772 5.67 -10.48 40.95
N ILE A 773 4.76 -10.40 39.97
CA ILE A 773 5.14 -10.02 38.61
C ILE A 773 5.60 -8.58 38.55
N SER A 774 4.87 -7.65 39.16
CA SER A 774 5.20 -6.22 39.16
C SER A 774 6.56 -5.93 39.80
N LYS A 775 6.89 -6.66 40.88
CA LYS A 775 8.22 -6.59 41.51
C LYS A 775 9.32 -7.02 40.55
N ASP A 776 9.17 -8.17 39.89
CA ASP A 776 10.18 -8.69 38.95
C ASP A 776 10.34 -7.75 37.75
N LEU A 777 9.23 -7.31 37.14
CA LEU A 777 9.24 -6.35 36.04
C LEU A 777 9.97 -5.05 36.43
N THR A 778 9.70 -4.53 37.63
CA THR A 778 10.33 -3.30 38.11
C THR A 778 11.82 -3.47 38.39
N LEU A 779 12.24 -4.63 38.92
CA LEU A 779 13.66 -4.91 39.22
C LEU A 779 14.47 -5.19 37.96
N TRP A 780 13.89 -5.91 37.00
CA TRP A 780 14.53 -6.22 35.72
C TRP A 780 14.64 -5.02 34.79
N ASN A 781 13.76 -4.03 34.95
CA ASN A 781 13.80 -2.80 34.18
C ASN A 781 14.66 -1.70 34.87
N GLN A 782 15.78 -2.11 35.48
CA GLN A 782 16.76 -1.23 36.14
C GLN A 782 18.15 -1.39 35.54
N GLN A 783 18.91 -0.29 35.52
CA GLN A 783 20.36 -0.20 35.32
C GLN A 783 21.00 -1.34 34.49
N GLY A 784 20.91 -1.24 33.16
CA GLY A 784 21.64 -2.11 32.22
C GLY A 784 20.82 -3.21 31.59
N SER A 785 19.63 -3.51 32.12
CA SER A 785 18.64 -4.40 31.48
C SER A 785 17.29 -3.72 31.28
N GLN A 786 16.54 -4.26 30.32
CA GLN A 786 15.20 -3.83 29.98
C GLN A 786 14.29 -5.04 29.78
N VAL A 787 13.03 -4.89 30.20
CA VAL A 787 12.01 -5.92 30.00
C VAL A 787 11.27 -5.68 28.70
N LEU A 788 11.15 -6.73 27.89
CA LEU A 788 10.29 -6.74 26.71
C LEU A 788 9.08 -7.61 26.98
N ARG A 789 7.89 -7.09 26.72
CA ARG A 789 6.66 -7.87 26.73
C ARG A 789 6.28 -8.23 25.30
N GLY A 790 6.12 -9.52 25.02
CA GLY A 790 5.61 -9.99 23.73
C GLY A 790 4.15 -9.59 23.51
N GLN A 791 3.70 -9.64 22.27
CA GLN A 791 2.28 -9.46 21.98
C GLN A 791 1.46 -10.58 22.65
N PRO A 792 0.44 -10.28 23.48
CA PRO A 792 -0.37 -11.30 24.11
C PRO A 792 -1.21 -12.05 23.07
N LEU A 793 -1.17 -13.38 23.12
CA LEU A 793 -2.00 -14.24 22.28
C LEU A 793 -3.31 -14.54 22.99
N VAL A 794 -4.42 -14.44 22.27
CA VAL A 794 -5.78 -14.70 22.78
C VAL A 794 -6.33 -15.95 22.12
N LEU A 795 -6.05 -17.11 22.68
CA LEU A 795 -6.36 -18.39 22.04
C LEU A 795 -7.75 -18.89 22.48
N PRO A 796 -8.69 -19.12 21.56
CA PRO A 796 -9.96 -19.76 21.90
C PRO A 796 -9.73 -21.22 22.27
N VAL A 797 -10.19 -21.64 23.46
CA VAL A 797 -10.09 -23.02 23.94
C VAL A 797 -11.42 -23.41 24.61
N GLU A 798 -12.11 -24.41 24.05
CA GLU A 798 -13.43 -24.90 24.49
C GLU A 798 -14.50 -23.81 24.60
N HIS A 799 -14.70 -23.29 25.82
CA HIS A 799 -15.68 -22.25 26.16
C HIS A 799 -15.00 -21.06 26.84
N THR A 800 -13.71 -20.85 26.64
CA THR A 800 -12.97 -19.74 27.24
C THR A 800 -11.81 -19.28 26.36
N PHE A 801 -11.04 -18.30 26.85
CA PHE A 801 -9.84 -17.82 26.20
C PHE A 801 -8.63 -18.03 27.10
N LEU A 802 -7.59 -18.63 26.52
CA LEU A 802 -6.27 -18.72 27.11
C LEU A 802 -5.44 -17.55 26.61
N PHE A 803 -5.05 -16.67 27.54
CA PHE A 803 -4.11 -15.59 27.26
C PHE A 803 -2.70 -16.07 27.52
N VAL A 804 -1.79 -15.87 26.56
CA VAL A 804 -0.37 -16.21 26.71
C VAL A 804 0.46 -14.97 26.45
N GLU A 805 1.27 -14.57 27.43
CA GLU A 805 2.17 -13.44 27.32
C GLU A 805 3.60 -13.83 27.74
N PRO A 806 4.55 -13.91 26.80
CA PRO A 806 5.95 -14.14 27.11
C PRO A 806 6.65 -12.85 27.57
N ILE A 807 7.49 -12.96 28.59
CA ILE A 807 8.31 -11.86 29.12
C ILE A 807 9.78 -12.16 28.83
N TYR A 808 10.41 -11.25 28.10
CA TYR A 808 11.83 -11.32 27.76
C TYR A 808 12.64 -10.31 28.54
N LEU A 809 13.88 -10.68 28.83
CA LEU A 809 14.90 -9.82 29.41
C LEU A 809 15.98 -9.56 28.36
N GLN A 810 16.32 -8.29 28.14
CA GLN A 810 17.34 -7.88 27.18
C GLN A 810 18.33 -6.93 27.87
N ALA A 811 19.61 -6.99 27.50
CA ALA A 811 20.59 -6.01 27.93
C ALA A 811 20.50 -4.72 27.08
N ASN A 812 20.81 -3.56 27.65
CA ASN A 812 20.68 -2.27 26.95
C ASN A 812 21.68 -2.11 25.79
N GLU A 813 22.91 -2.60 25.96
CA GLU A 813 23.98 -2.47 24.97
C GLU A 813 23.98 -3.62 23.95
N ALA A 814 23.72 -4.86 24.42
CA ALA A 814 23.71 -6.05 23.58
C ALA A 814 22.26 -6.57 23.43
N ARG A 815 21.65 -6.26 22.29
CA ARG A 815 20.25 -6.59 21.99
C ARG A 815 20.08 -8.09 21.68
N MET A 816 20.05 -8.91 22.73
CA MET A 816 19.78 -10.35 22.63
C MET A 816 18.72 -10.75 23.68
N PRO A 817 17.43 -10.62 23.36
CA PRO A 817 16.34 -10.98 24.26
C PRO A 817 16.39 -12.45 24.69
N GLN A 818 16.19 -12.69 25.97
CA GLN A 818 16.04 -14.04 26.52
C GLN A 818 14.68 -14.16 27.17
N LEU A 819 13.91 -15.18 26.81
CA LEU A 819 12.63 -15.43 27.47
C LEU A 819 12.91 -15.93 28.89
N LYS A 820 12.40 -15.23 29.90
CA LYS A 820 12.62 -15.56 31.32
C LYS A 820 11.37 -16.04 32.02
N LYS A 821 10.20 -15.55 31.62
CA LYS A 821 8.93 -15.90 32.25
C LYS A 821 7.82 -16.01 31.22
N ILE A 822 6.85 -16.84 31.54
CA ILE A 822 5.62 -16.99 30.77
C ILE A 822 4.45 -16.72 31.69
N VAL A 823 3.56 -15.85 31.24
CA VAL A 823 2.30 -15.56 31.91
C VAL A 823 1.19 -16.25 31.15
N LEU A 824 0.41 -17.08 31.84
CA LEU A 824 -0.86 -17.60 31.33
C LEU A 824 -2.00 -16.98 32.12
N ALA A 825 -3.05 -16.52 31.44
CA ALA A 825 -4.27 -16.09 32.09
C ALA A 825 -5.50 -16.80 31.54
N ILE A 826 -6.39 -17.22 32.44
CA ILE A 826 -7.68 -17.81 32.12
C ILE A 826 -8.74 -17.30 33.08
N GLY A 827 -9.70 -16.54 32.58
CA GLY A 827 -10.66 -15.82 33.43
C GLY A 827 -9.95 -15.00 34.51
N ASN A 828 -10.19 -15.31 35.79
CA ASN A 828 -9.55 -14.62 36.91
C ASN A 828 -8.22 -15.23 37.39
N ARG A 829 -7.78 -16.34 36.80
CA ARG A 829 -6.57 -17.03 37.21
C ARG A 829 -5.39 -16.53 36.38
N LEU A 830 -4.32 -16.15 37.08
CA LEU A 830 -3.04 -15.75 36.49
C LEU A 830 -1.99 -16.76 36.95
N ILE A 831 -1.19 -17.25 36.01
CA ILE A 831 -0.09 -18.19 36.23
C ILE A 831 1.18 -17.51 35.76
N TYR A 832 2.21 -17.55 36.57
CA TYR A 832 3.51 -16.95 36.31
C TYR A 832 4.60 -17.98 36.60
N ALA A 833 5.25 -18.48 35.56
CA ALA A 833 6.20 -19.60 35.66
C ALA A 833 7.47 -19.34 34.84
N ASP A 834 8.54 -20.08 35.16
CA ASP A 834 9.82 -20.00 34.45
C ASP A 834 9.81 -20.78 33.13
N THR A 835 9.01 -21.84 33.04
CA THR A 835 8.90 -22.68 31.84
C THR A 835 7.46 -22.86 31.41
N TYR A 836 7.26 -23.13 30.11
CA TYR A 836 5.93 -23.32 29.56
C TYR A 836 5.28 -24.60 30.08
N ASP A 837 6.05 -25.67 30.20
CA ASP A 837 5.58 -26.95 30.74
C ASP A 837 5.10 -26.80 32.19
N GLU A 838 5.83 -26.06 33.02
CA GLU A 838 5.39 -25.75 34.38
C GLU A 838 4.08 -24.94 34.37
N ALA A 839 3.98 -23.93 33.51
CA ALA A 839 2.78 -23.12 33.36
C ALA A 839 1.56 -23.98 32.95
N LEU A 840 1.75 -24.94 32.03
CA LEU A 840 0.71 -25.88 31.59
C LEU A 840 0.32 -26.87 32.69
N VAL A 841 1.27 -27.37 33.47
CA VAL A 841 0.98 -28.24 34.61
C VAL A 841 0.15 -27.48 35.65
N GLN A 842 0.52 -26.24 35.97
CA GLN A 842 -0.26 -25.39 36.87
C GLN A 842 -1.66 -25.12 36.29
N LEU A 843 -1.77 -24.90 34.98
CA LEU A 843 -3.05 -24.70 34.28
C LEU A 843 -3.96 -25.93 34.45
N GLY A 844 -3.46 -27.13 34.15
CA GLY A 844 -4.22 -28.39 34.14
C GLY A 844 -4.53 -28.97 35.53
N GLN A 845 -3.71 -28.73 36.54
CA GLN A 845 -3.94 -29.27 37.90
C GLN A 845 -5.11 -28.62 38.63
N GLY A 846 -5.78 -27.61 38.05
CA GLY A 846 -6.84 -26.86 38.75
C GLY A 846 -6.40 -26.40 40.13
N ALA A 847 -5.10 -26.10 40.30
CA ALA A 847 -4.45 -26.11 41.60
C ALA A 847 -5.16 -25.15 42.56
N THR A 848 -5.65 -25.74 43.64
CA THR A 848 -6.21 -25.10 44.83
C THR A 848 -5.49 -23.80 45.12
N SER A 849 -6.26 -22.72 45.13
CA SER A 849 -5.86 -21.48 45.78
C SER A 849 -5.27 -21.83 47.15
N THR A 850 -3.95 -21.74 47.29
CA THR A 850 -3.36 -21.31 48.54
C THR A 850 -3.71 -19.83 48.67
N ALA A 851 -4.98 -19.58 49.01
CA ALA A 851 -5.32 -18.40 49.76
C ALA A 851 -4.36 -18.39 50.96
N PRO A 852 -3.62 -17.30 51.22
CA PRO A 852 -2.91 -17.19 52.47
C PRO A 852 -3.94 -17.37 53.57
N THR A 853 -3.80 -18.44 54.35
CA THR A 853 -4.54 -18.64 55.58
C THR A 853 -4.45 -17.34 56.35
N ALA A 854 -5.59 -16.73 56.66
CA ALA A 854 -5.65 -15.59 57.55
C ALA A 854 -5.08 -16.02 58.90
N ILE A 855 -3.78 -15.80 59.11
CA ILE A 855 -3.16 -15.88 60.41
C ILE A 855 -3.73 -14.68 61.16
N SER A 856 -4.62 -14.98 62.10
CA SER A 856 -5.04 -14.08 63.17
C SER A 856 -3.79 -13.65 63.94
N SER A 857 -3.13 -12.59 63.48
CA SER A 857 -2.09 -11.89 64.20
C SER A 857 -2.75 -10.96 65.21
N ALA A 858 -2.50 -11.25 66.49
CA ALA A 858 -2.77 -10.36 67.60
C ALA A 858 -2.31 -8.92 67.31
N ALA A 859 -3.08 -7.98 67.84
CA ALA A 859 -2.87 -6.55 67.73
C ALA A 859 -1.45 -6.15 68.15
N PRO A 860 -0.66 -5.47 67.29
CA PRO A 860 0.44 -4.64 67.72
C PRO A 860 -0.12 -3.28 68.18
N ALA A 861 0.45 -2.76 69.27
CA ALA A 861 0.19 -1.44 69.81
C ALA A 861 0.37 -0.32 68.76
N PRO A 862 -0.33 0.82 68.91
CA PRO A 862 -0.30 1.88 67.91
C PRO A 862 1.08 2.54 67.87
N VAL A 863 1.79 2.36 66.76
CA VAL A 863 2.91 3.22 66.37
C VAL A 863 2.37 4.35 65.52
N THR A 864 2.43 5.55 66.07
CA THR A 864 2.04 6.80 65.42
C THR A 864 3.06 7.14 64.32
N PHE A 865 2.66 7.03 63.05
CA PHE A 865 3.40 7.65 61.95
C PHE A 865 2.96 9.11 61.82
N THR A 866 3.71 10.01 62.43
CA THR A 866 3.58 11.46 62.24
C THR A 866 4.36 11.91 61.01
N GLY A 867 3.68 12.60 60.09
CA GLY A 867 4.26 13.61 59.21
C GLY A 867 4.73 13.11 57.83
N THR A 868 3.87 13.25 56.81
CA THR A 868 4.22 13.58 55.39
C THR A 868 2.97 13.51 54.50
N ALA A 869 2.14 12.46 54.61
CA ALA A 869 0.95 12.29 53.76
C ALA A 869 -0.20 13.32 54.00
N ALA A 870 -0.26 13.92 55.18
CA ALA A 870 -1.27 14.95 55.49
C ALA A 870 -0.90 16.33 54.95
N GLU A 871 0.39 16.66 54.85
CA GLU A 871 0.87 17.95 54.35
C GLU A 871 0.77 18.03 52.82
N ASP A 872 1.05 16.92 52.12
CA ASP A 872 0.94 16.84 50.67
C ASP A 872 -0.52 16.97 50.21
N ASN A 873 -1.46 16.32 50.90
CA ASN A 873 -2.89 16.46 50.65
C ASN A 873 -3.41 17.88 50.95
N ALA A 874 -2.91 18.51 52.02
CA ALA A 874 -3.27 19.89 52.36
C ALA A 874 -2.72 20.90 51.34
N ARG A 875 -1.52 20.67 50.80
CA ARG A 875 -0.93 21.50 49.75
C ARG A 875 -1.70 21.37 48.44
N LEU A 876 -2.03 20.15 48.04
CA LEU A 876 -2.83 19.91 46.82
C LEU A 876 -4.21 20.60 46.91
N ALA A 877 -4.83 20.60 48.09
CA ALA A 877 -6.09 21.29 48.33
C ALA A 877 -5.96 22.83 48.21
N ARG A 878 -4.86 23.41 48.70
CA ARG A 878 -4.59 24.86 48.55
C ARG A 878 -4.36 25.25 47.09
N VAL A 879 -3.56 24.49 46.35
CA VAL A 879 -3.31 24.71 44.91
C VAL A 879 -4.62 24.67 44.11
N LYS A 880 -5.48 23.68 44.38
CA LYS A 880 -6.78 23.57 43.71
C LYS A 880 -7.69 24.77 44.00
N THR A 881 -7.66 25.27 45.24
CA THR A 881 -8.46 26.44 45.66
C THR A 881 -8.01 27.72 44.97
N HIS A 882 -6.70 27.99 44.94
CA HIS A 882 -6.15 29.15 44.23
C HIS A 882 -6.41 29.08 42.72
N LEU A 883 -6.34 27.89 42.12
CA LEU A 883 -6.62 27.70 40.69
C LEU A 883 -8.10 27.96 40.35
N GLN A 884 -9.04 27.59 41.22
CA GLN A 884 -10.45 27.91 41.03
C GLN A 884 -10.71 29.42 41.11
N LYS A 885 -10.16 30.10 42.11
CA LYS A 885 -10.26 31.56 42.25
C LYS A 885 -9.63 32.31 41.08
N TYR A 886 -8.48 31.85 40.60
CA TYR A 886 -7.85 32.38 39.39
C TYR A 886 -8.81 32.36 38.19
N ARG A 887 -9.48 31.23 37.96
CA ARG A 887 -10.43 31.07 36.85
C ARG A 887 -11.65 31.98 37.00
N GLU A 888 -12.20 32.09 38.21
CA GLU A 888 -13.33 32.97 38.51
C GLU A 888 -12.98 34.45 38.31
N LEU A 889 -11.84 34.91 38.85
CA LEU A 889 -11.40 36.30 38.71
C LEU A 889 -11.05 36.65 37.26
N THR A 890 -10.48 35.71 36.51
CA THR A 890 -10.20 35.88 35.07
C THR A 890 -11.49 35.99 34.27
N ALA A 891 -12.51 35.17 34.59
CA ALA A 891 -13.81 35.24 33.95
C ALA A 891 -14.56 36.55 34.26
N GLN A 892 -14.32 37.16 35.42
CA GLN A 892 -14.89 38.44 35.83
C GLN A 892 -14.08 39.66 35.35
N GLY A 893 -12.93 39.46 34.68
CA GLY A 893 -12.09 40.53 34.15
C GLY A 893 -11.17 41.22 35.18
N HIS A 894 -11.02 40.64 36.38
CA HIS A 894 -10.19 41.18 37.47
C HIS A 894 -8.74 40.64 37.37
N TYR A 895 -8.04 41.03 36.31
CA TYR A 895 -6.76 40.41 35.92
C TYR A 895 -5.60 40.63 36.90
N VAL A 896 -5.58 41.75 37.62
CA VAL A 896 -4.53 42.04 38.61
C VAL A 896 -4.64 41.10 39.82
N ASP A 897 -5.86 40.80 40.26
CA ASP A 897 -6.08 39.89 41.39
C ASP A 897 -5.96 38.42 40.96
N ALA A 898 -6.33 38.09 39.72
CA ALA A 898 -6.03 36.80 39.13
C ALA A 898 -4.50 36.54 39.09
N ALA A 899 -3.69 37.53 38.68
CA ALA A 899 -2.24 37.38 38.68
C ALA A 899 -1.66 37.05 40.07
N LYS A 900 -2.19 37.64 41.15
CA LYS A 900 -1.77 37.32 42.54
C LYS A 900 -2.13 35.88 42.96
N GLU A 901 -3.28 35.38 42.52
CA GLU A 901 -3.67 33.98 42.76
C GLU A 901 -2.75 33.02 41.99
N LEU A 902 -2.30 33.40 40.78
CA LEU A 902 -1.33 32.63 40.01
C LEU A 902 0.06 32.57 40.68
N GLU A 903 0.56 33.71 41.19
CA GLU A 903 1.80 33.75 41.98
C GLU A 903 1.69 32.91 43.27
N SER A 904 0.50 32.86 43.88
CA SER A 904 0.25 32.04 45.07
C SER A 904 0.29 30.54 44.76
N ILE A 905 -0.21 30.13 43.59
CA ILE A 905 -0.07 28.75 43.09
C ILE A 905 1.40 28.39 42.88
N GLU A 906 2.15 29.27 42.20
CA GLU A 906 3.57 29.05 41.91
C GLU A 906 4.39 28.93 43.21
N LYS A 907 4.05 29.72 44.23
CA LYS A 907 4.69 29.66 45.55
C LYS A 907 4.39 28.36 46.31
N GLU A 908 3.19 27.79 46.18
CA GLU A 908 2.86 26.50 46.80
C GLU A 908 3.48 25.30 46.03
N LEU A 909 3.75 25.46 44.73
CA LEU A 909 4.41 24.43 43.91
C LEU A 909 5.95 24.43 44.05
N ASN A 910 6.55 25.58 44.36
CA ASN A 910 8.01 25.73 44.51
C ASN A 910 8.51 25.53 45.95
N ARG A 911 7.62 25.40 46.94
CA ARG A 911 7.97 24.92 48.29
C ARG A 911 7.98 23.40 48.32
#